data_AF-A0A445A784-F1
#
_entry.id   AF-A0A445A784-F1
#
_cell.length_a   1.000
_cell.length_b   1.000
_cell.length_c   1.000
_cell.angle_alpha   90.00
_cell.angle_beta   90.00
_cell.angle_gamma   90.00
#
_symmetry.space_group_name_H-M   'P 1'
#
loop_
_entity.id
_entity.type
_entity.pdbx_description
1 polymer ?
#
loop_
_entity_poly.entity_id
_entity_poly.type
_entity_poly.pdbx_seq_one_letter_code
_entity_poly.pdbx_strand_id
1 'polypeptide(L)'
;MAPSLAATYSVDPKETNFINKSYQTTHIFKSKLPDIPINNTIPLHTYSFQKLPQVYNRPCLITSDGKEYTYGDVHRASRSLALGLFNLGIRKGDIIMILLPNSPEFVFSFWAASMLGAASTLANPSYTSLEITKQLKATKAKIVITHAMHVHKLKQDQPEENTFTVITVDKPPEKCMSFSTVSRNEGELPEVDINPDDMVTLPFSSGTTGLSKGVVLTHRSLVTNVAQQVEGENPNLHLKEEDVVLCVLPLFHIYALHCVMLCSMRVGCKVLLMEKFEMRAMLEVVEKHRVSVVMAVPPLVVALSKNPAVEEYELSSIRMVMSGGASLANDIEEAFRSRLPQAILRQALGMTESGPVISMSLSFAKYPMKTKSGSCGSVIRNAEMKIIDPLTGSSLPRNMSGEICIRGPQIMKGYLNNEKATAEAIDEEGWLHTGDIGYVDDDDELFVVDRLKELIKFKAFQVAPVELEVLLMTHPSIQDAAVVPQKDDVAGEVPVAFVVRSSNDSITEDAVKDFIAKQIYIVYMGEKKNNNWDEFSTQSLHHSMLLEVHESIDAAKESLIYSYGRSFNGFAAMLSEEEAAIIYDMEEVVSVFPNLGLELQTTRSWDFMGFTDDASKLTPPFDGRNIIIGMFDTGIWPESESFNDEGLGPPPKKWRGKCQTEHNFTCNNKIIGARYYQSFGLEDQFKSARDESGHGSHAASIAAGREVVGANYFGLAKGTAKGGSPNARVAVYKVCWNMACYAADILAAFDDAIADGVDIISASFAGYLQSRFLFNPVAIGSFHAVKNGILTIAAAGNQGPQRGGLANHPPWILTVAASTIYRKFVTPLVLGNGDVITANSINTYNVKNISYPLILGGDATNFSANYIPRESSLCFPGSLNSKRVKGKIVLCENSEGGAGVEMATGAGVIAPNRPQQNYAENYLFQTASISNKEISKVSQYIKSSNKPKANIMFSETMEDKDAPYVASFSSRGPNIFNHDILKPDLCAPGVNILGAWSPIASPSMFSGTEDLRSVEYNIISGTSVSCPHVTGAAAYVKATHPTWSPAAIKSALMTTANPMDPKMHEYEKEFAYGSGHVRPLYAVDPGLVFNATKEDYSDFFCKEGPRNGCKSSKALKPWDLNYPSLSLAVKDGNAIKGNFVRAVTNVGMPKSTYDVIIDVPNILKVKVEPSTLAFSKVGEEKFFYVEVTGPRISQVPIISGSITWVHLNHIVRIPIVVYTILPWNSEVHH
;
A
#
# COMPACT_ATOMS: atom_id res chain seq x y z
N MET A 1 4.33 58.63 -26.76
CA MET A 1 4.99 58.06 -27.95
C MET A 1 4.42 56.68 -28.15
N ALA A 2 3.73 56.48 -29.27
CA ALA A 2 3.12 55.22 -29.69
C ALA A 2 4.20 54.31 -30.35
N PRO A 3 3.92 53.08 -30.85
CA PRO A 3 2.76 52.18 -30.65
C PRO A 3 3.02 50.63 -30.74
N SER A 4 1.98 49.85 -30.38
CA SER A 4 1.36 48.67 -31.06
C SER A 4 2.20 47.45 -31.56
N LEU A 5 1.77 46.19 -31.37
CA LEU A 5 0.57 45.59 -31.99
C LEU A 5 0.06 44.34 -31.24
N ALA A 6 -1.24 44.34 -30.95
CA ALA A 6 -2.06 43.15 -30.73
C ALA A 6 -3.09 43.08 -31.86
N ALA A 7 -3.44 41.88 -32.32
CA ALA A 7 -4.65 41.62 -33.08
C ALA A 7 -5.24 40.25 -32.70
N THR A 8 -6.52 40.33 -32.34
CA THR A 8 -7.48 39.32 -31.87
C THR A 8 -8.00 38.40 -32.97
N TYR A 9 -8.46 37.20 -32.61
CA TYR A 9 -9.67 36.61 -33.20
C TYR A 9 -10.54 35.94 -32.12
N SER A 10 -11.80 36.40 -32.07
CA SER A 10 -12.94 35.84 -31.35
C SER A 10 -13.62 34.74 -32.17
N VAL A 11 -14.19 33.72 -31.52
CA VAL A 11 -15.20 32.85 -32.14
C VAL A 11 -16.44 32.79 -31.25
N ASP A 12 -17.57 33.13 -31.88
CA ASP A 12 -18.95 33.19 -31.38
C ASP A 12 -19.58 31.77 -31.39
N PRO A 13 -20.42 31.38 -30.40
CA PRO A 13 -20.97 30.04 -30.31
C PRO A 13 -22.32 29.96 -31.02
N LYS A 14 -22.32 29.58 -32.31
CA LYS A 14 -23.51 29.12 -33.05
C LYS A 14 -23.15 28.56 -34.43
N GLU A 15 -22.59 27.36 -34.45
CA GLU A 15 -22.70 26.47 -35.62
C GLU A 15 -22.58 25.01 -35.16
N THR A 16 -23.61 24.57 -34.42
CA THR A 16 -23.90 23.16 -34.23
C THR A 16 -24.57 22.63 -35.48
N ASN A 17 -24.09 21.48 -35.95
CA ASN A 17 -24.61 20.63 -37.04
C ASN A 17 -24.25 21.08 -38.45
N PHE A 18 -23.12 20.58 -38.97
CA PHE A 18 -23.02 19.88 -40.26
C PHE A 18 -21.55 19.50 -40.56
N ILE A 19 -21.02 18.44 -39.93
CA ILE A 19 -20.08 17.53 -40.61
C ILE A 19 -20.50 16.09 -40.30
N ASN A 20 -21.26 15.54 -41.24
CA ASN A 20 -21.44 14.11 -41.44
C ASN A 20 -20.08 13.43 -41.66
N LYS A 21 -19.92 12.23 -41.07
CA LYS A 21 -19.28 11.05 -41.67
C LYS A 21 -18.32 11.35 -42.83
N SER A 22 -17.10 11.79 -42.54
CA SER A 22 -15.98 11.58 -43.44
C SER A 22 -15.33 10.25 -43.07
N TYR A 23 -15.26 9.34 -44.03
CA TYR A 23 -14.56 8.05 -43.96
C TYR A 23 -13.25 8.14 -43.15
N GLN A 24 -13.27 7.73 -41.88
CA GLN A 24 -12.03 7.36 -41.19
C GLN A 24 -11.59 6.04 -41.81
N THR A 25 -10.62 6.11 -42.71
CA THR A 25 -10.02 4.93 -43.32
C THR A 25 -9.29 4.16 -42.22
N THR A 26 -9.84 3.04 -41.74
CA THR A 26 -9.16 2.21 -40.74
C THR A 26 -8.00 1.48 -41.42
N HIS A 27 -6.77 1.75 -40.99
CA HIS A 27 -5.56 1.12 -41.50
C HIS A 27 -5.22 -0.12 -40.67
N ILE A 28 -5.49 -1.30 -41.23
CA ILE A 28 -5.17 -2.60 -40.62
C ILE A 28 -4.01 -3.23 -41.38
N PHE A 29 -2.97 -3.61 -40.65
CA PHE A 29 -1.80 -4.34 -41.12
C PHE A 29 -1.98 -5.83 -40.86
N LYS A 30 -1.58 -6.65 -41.84
CA LYS A 30 -1.59 -8.12 -41.79
C LYS A 30 -0.24 -8.66 -42.22
N SER A 31 0.02 -9.92 -41.90
CA SER A 31 1.27 -10.56 -42.28
C SER A 31 1.41 -10.66 -43.80
N LYS A 32 2.64 -10.56 -44.29
CA LYS A 32 2.98 -10.95 -45.68
C LYS A 32 2.87 -12.45 -45.93
N LEU A 33 2.86 -13.26 -44.86
CA LEU A 33 2.59 -14.68 -44.96
C LEU A 33 1.07 -14.91 -44.99
N PRO A 34 0.56 -15.84 -45.82
CA PRO A 34 -0.86 -16.11 -45.87
C PRO A 34 -1.35 -16.71 -44.55
N ASP A 35 -2.62 -16.44 -44.23
CA ASP A 35 -3.32 -17.12 -43.15
C ASP A 35 -3.34 -18.63 -43.41
N ILE A 36 -3.24 -19.40 -42.33
CA ILE A 36 -3.27 -20.87 -42.38
C ILE A 36 -4.49 -21.40 -41.60
N PRO A 37 -4.99 -22.60 -41.92
CA PRO A 37 -5.93 -23.28 -41.05
C PRO A 37 -5.22 -23.65 -39.74
N ILE A 38 -5.76 -23.21 -38.60
CA ILE A 38 -5.22 -23.50 -37.28
C ILE A 38 -6.22 -24.39 -36.54
N ASN A 39 -5.79 -25.58 -36.12
CA ASN A 39 -6.60 -26.47 -35.30
C ASN A 39 -6.54 -26.07 -33.81
N ASN A 40 -7.12 -24.92 -33.49
CA ASN A 40 -7.17 -24.39 -32.12
C ASN A 40 -8.41 -24.85 -31.32
N THR A 41 -9.06 -25.93 -31.76
CA THR A 41 -10.21 -26.55 -31.05
C THR A 41 -9.81 -27.75 -30.19
N ILE A 42 -8.53 -28.13 -30.18
CA ILE A 42 -8.00 -29.22 -29.36
C ILE A 42 -7.10 -28.68 -28.24
N PRO A 43 -6.92 -29.44 -27.14
CA PRO A 43 -6.04 -29.03 -26.05
C PRO A 43 -4.58 -28.88 -26.48
N LEU A 44 -3.89 -27.89 -25.89
CA LEU A 44 -2.48 -27.59 -26.13
C LEU A 44 -1.54 -28.81 -26.08
N HIS A 45 -1.69 -29.73 -25.12
CA HIS A 45 -0.86 -30.92 -25.05
C HIS A 45 -1.15 -31.89 -26.21
N THR A 46 -2.42 -32.10 -26.57
CA THR A 46 -2.81 -32.92 -27.73
C THR A 46 -2.25 -32.33 -29.02
N TYR A 47 -2.33 -31.01 -29.18
CA TYR A 47 -1.74 -30.31 -30.31
C TYR A 47 -0.21 -30.45 -30.31
N SER A 48 0.47 -30.20 -29.19
CA SER A 48 1.94 -30.22 -29.14
C SER A 48 2.52 -31.63 -29.34
N PHE A 49 1.82 -32.67 -28.86
CA PHE A 49 2.19 -34.08 -29.04
C PHE A 49 1.54 -34.75 -30.25
N GLN A 50 0.91 -34.02 -31.18
CA GLN A 50 0.24 -34.64 -32.32
C GLN A 50 1.21 -35.45 -33.21
N LYS A 51 2.47 -35.05 -33.27
CA LYS A 51 3.55 -35.76 -33.99
C LYS A 51 4.26 -36.83 -33.15
N LEU A 52 3.77 -37.12 -31.94
CA LEU A 52 4.44 -38.05 -31.01
C LEU A 52 4.75 -39.41 -31.65
N PRO A 53 3.87 -40.06 -32.44
CA PRO A 53 4.21 -41.33 -33.09
C PRO A 53 5.43 -41.25 -34.02
N GLN A 54 5.66 -40.11 -34.68
CA GLN A 54 6.78 -39.89 -35.60
C GLN A 54 8.08 -39.58 -34.84
N VAL A 55 7.99 -38.88 -33.70
CA VAL A 55 9.16 -38.42 -32.95
C VAL A 55 9.40 -39.19 -31.64
N TYR A 56 8.65 -40.26 -31.38
CA TYR A 56 8.60 -40.95 -30.07
C TYR A 56 9.98 -41.27 -29.48
N ASN A 57 10.89 -41.85 -30.28
CA ASN A 57 12.24 -42.24 -29.85
C ASN A 57 13.28 -41.12 -30.03
N ARG A 58 12.90 -39.95 -30.54
CA ARG A 58 13.82 -38.83 -30.71
C ARG A 58 14.05 -38.13 -29.37
N PRO A 59 15.27 -37.61 -29.11
CA PRO A 59 15.50 -36.74 -27.96
C PRO A 59 14.58 -35.52 -28.01
N CYS A 60 13.96 -35.21 -26.88
CA CYS A 60 13.10 -34.04 -26.69
C CYS A 60 13.76 -33.04 -25.76
N LEU A 61 14.19 -33.47 -24.57
CA LEU A 61 14.88 -32.62 -23.60
C LEU A 61 16.31 -33.13 -23.39
N ILE A 62 17.26 -32.22 -23.29
CA ILE A 62 18.65 -32.49 -22.96
C ILE A 62 19.01 -31.58 -21.78
N THR A 63 19.49 -32.13 -20.66
CA THR A 63 20.01 -31.33 -19.55
C THR A 63 21.48 -30.97 -19.78
N SER A 64 21.99 -29.94 -19.09
CA SER A 64 23.38 -29.48 -19.24
C SER A 64 24.43 -30.57 -18.95
N ASP A 65 24.14 -31.51 -18.05
CA ASP A 65 24.98 -32.68 -17.76
C ASP A 65 24.97 -33.75 -18.86
N GLY A 66 24.10 -33.60 -19.87
CA GLY A 66 24.00 -34.45 -21.04
C GLY A 66 22.96 -35.57 -20.95
N LYS A 67 22.10 -35.60 -19.92
CA LYS A 67 21.00 -36.56 -19.84
C LYS A 67 19.92 -36.21 -20.87
N GLU A 68 19.53 -37.20 -21.66
CA GLU A 68 18.49 -37.04 -22.68
C GLU A 68 17.17 -37.72 -22.27
N TYR A 69 16.06 -37.05 -22.55
CA TYR A 69 14.71 -37.59 -22.43
C TYR A 69 14.07 -37.59 -23.82
N THR A 70 13.62 -38.76 -24.29
CA THR A 70 12.92 -38.84 -25.58
C THR A 70 11.53 -38.21 -25.50
N TYR A 71 10.90 -37.90 -26.64
CA TYR A 71 9.51 -37.45 -26.66
C TYR A 71 8.57 -38.47 -25.98
N GLY A 72 8.85 -39.77 -26.15
CA GLY A 72 8.16 -40.84 -25.45
C GLY A 72 8.34 -40.79 -23.94
N ASP A 73 9.55 -40.50 -23.46
CA ASP A 73 9.83 -40.37 -22.02
C ASP A 73 9.17 -39.12 -21.43
N VAL A 74 9.24 -37.98 -22.11
CA VAL A 74 8.58 -36.73 -21.68
C VAL A 74 7.08 -36.93 -21.60
N HIS A 75 6.46 -37.53 -22.62
CA HIS A 75 5.02 -37.80 -22.63
C HIS A 75 4.62 -38.80 -21.53
N ARG A 76 5.40 -39.87 -21.33
CA ARG A 76 5.14 -40.88 -20.29
C ARG A 76 5.30 -40.28 -18.88
N ALA A 77 6.36 -39.52 -18.63
CA ALA A 77 6.62 -38.85 -17.36
C ALA A 77 5.51 -37.83 -17.04
N SER A 78 5.11 -37.03 -18.02
CA SER A 78 4.02 -36.06 -17.88
C SER A 78 2.68 -36.73 -17.57
N ARG A 79 2.36 -37.84 -18.25
CA ARG A 79 1.13 -38.62 -17.99
C ARG A 79 1.14 -39.27 -16.61
N SER A 80 2.27 -39.85 -16.20
CA SER A 80 2.39 -40.49 -14.89
C SER A 80 2.30 -39.45 -13.75
N LEU A 81 2.91 -38.27 -13.94
CA LEU A 81 2.75 -37.15 -13.04
C LEU A 81 1.31 -36.62 -13.04
N ALA A 82 0.64 -36.52 -14.19
CA ALA A 82 -0.76 -36.12 -14.27
C ALA A 82 -1.65 -37.06 -13.45
N LEU A 83 -1.43 -38.36 -13.53
CA LEU A 83 -2.15 -39.33 -12.70
C LEU A 83 -1.86 -39.14 -11.20
N GLY A 84 -0.61 -38.86 -10.84
CA GLY A 84 -0.23 -38.51 -9.48
C GLY A 84 -0.92 -37.25 -8.94
N LEU A 85 -0.91 -36.16 -9.73
CA LEU A 85 -1.58 -34.91 -9.37
C LEU A 85 -3.11 -35.10 -9.28
N PHE A 86 -3.70 -35.91 -10.16
CA PHE A 86 -5.11 -36.28 -10.08
C PHE A 86 -5.42 -37.04 -8.79
N ASN A 87 -4.57 -38.00 -8.40
CA ASN A 87 -4.71 -38.73 -7.13
C ASN A 87 -4.59 -37.82 -5.90
N LEU A 88 -3.84 -36.71 -6.01
CA LEU A 88 -3.73 -35.67 -4.99
C LEU A 88 -4.88 -34.65 -5.00
N GLY A 89 -5.88 -34.83 -5.87
CA GLY A 89 -7.09 -34.00 -5.88
C GLY A 89 -7.08 -32.86 -6.88
N ILE A 90 -6.08 -32.73 -7.75
CA ILE A 90 -6.13 -31.78 -8.87
C ILE A 90 -7.21 -32.20 -9.85
N ARG A 91 -8.05 -31.25 -10.24
CA ARG A 91 -9.13 -31.39 -11.22
C ARG A 91 -9.04 -30.30 -12.28
N LYS A 92 -9.84 -30.44 -13.33
CA LYS A 92 -10.02 -29.40 -14.35
C LYS A 92 -10.33 -28.04 -13.71
N GLY A 93 -9.64 -26.99 -14.16
CA GLY A 93 -9.79 -25.61 -13.66
C GLY A 93 -8.97 -25.28 -12.42
N ASP A 94 -8.39 -26.27 -11.73
CA ASP A 94 -7.48 -26.00 -10.62
C ASP A 94 -6.15 -25.40 -11.10
N ILE A 95 -5.45 -24.70 -10.20
CA ILE A 95 -4.16 -24.09 -10.49
C ILE A 95 -3.07 -24.79 -9.67
N ILE A 96 -1.96 -25.12 -10.32
CA ILE A 96 -0.70 -25.50 -9.67
C ILE A 96 0.33 -24.38 -9.86
N MET A 97 1.21 -24.19 -8.90
CA MET A 97 2.36 -23.29 -9.02
C MET A 97 3.62 -24.09 -9.32
N ILE A 98 4.31 -23.72 -10.40
CA ILE A 98 5.64 -24.24 -10.73
C ILE A 98 6.66 -23.15 -10.33
N LEU A 99 7.39 -23.43 -9.26
CA LEU A 99 8.44 -22.57 -8.69
C LEU A 99 9.80 -23.27 -8.88
N LEU A 100 10.19 -23.45 -10.15
CA LEU A 100 11.39 -24.19 -10.55
C LEU A 100 12.20 -23.39 -11.59
N PRO A 101 13.54 -23.58 -11.65
CA PRO A 101 14.35 -23.15 -12.78
C PRO A 101 14.06 -24.00 -14.03
N ASN A 102 14.83 -23.81 -15.10
CA ASN A 102 14.70 -24.61 -16.32
C ASN A 102 15.13 -26.05 -16.09
N SER A 103 14.17 -26.95 -15.89
CA SER A 103 14.45 -28.37 -15.66
C SER A 103 13.45 -29.29 -16.37
N PRO A 104 13.77 -30.58 -16.56
CA PRO A 104 12.80 -31.55 -17.07
C PRO A 104 11.53 -31.60 -16.22
N GLU A 105 11.65 -31.49 -14.90
CA GLU A 105 10.53 -31.49 -13.95
C GLU A 105 9.58 -30.30 -14.17
N PHE A 106 10.11 -29.13 -14.56
CA PHE A 106 9.28 -28.00 -15.00
C PHE A 106 8.40 -28.42 -16.18
N VAL A 107 9.01 -28.99 -17.22
CA VAL A 107 8.33 -29.40 -18.46
C VAL A 107 7.29 -30.49 -18.18
N PHE A 108 7.62 -31.49 -17.37
CA PHE A 108 6.69 -32.54 -16.98
C PHE A 108 5.50 -31.99 -16.20
N SER A 109 5.73 -31.06 -15.27
CA SER A 109 4.69 -30.43 -14.45
C SER A 109 3.71 -29.63 -15.29
N PHE A 110 4.22 -28.85 -16.25
CA PHE A 110 3.39 -28.06 -17.16
C PHE A 110 2.49 -28.95 -18.01
N TRP A 111 3.05 -30.00 -18.62
CA TRP A 111 2.26 -30.93 -19.43
C TRP A 111 1.28 -31.76 -18.60
N ALA A 112 1.67 -32.15 -17.39
CA ALA A 112 0.79 -32.87 -16.48
C ALA A 112 -0.45 -32.05 -16.11
N ALA A 113 -0.28 -30.76 -15.78
CA ALA A 113 -1.40 -29.85 -15.53
C ALA A 113 -2.29 -29.71 -16.78
N SER A 114 -1.68 -29.50 -17.95
CA SER A 114 -2.41 -29.37 -19.22
C SER A 114 -3.27 -30.60 -19.53
N MET A 115 -2.76 -31.82 -19.28
CA MET A 115 -3.48 -33.08 -19.51
C MET A 115 -4.69 -33.26 -18.57
N LEU A 116 -4.70 -32.60 -17.42
CA LEU A 116 -5.81 -32.61 -16.47
C LEU A 116 -6.83 -31.48 -16.71
N GLY A 117 -6.60 -30.62 -17.70
CA GLY A 117 -7.36 -29.37 -17.85
C GLY A 117 -7.14 -28.39 -16.68
N ALA A 118 -6.05 -28.56 -15.93
CA ALA A 118 -5.61 -27.64 -14.90
C ALA A 118 -4.64 -26.60 -15.50
N ALA A 119 -4.44 -25.50 -14.78
CA ALA A 119 -3.55 -24.43 -15.20
C ALA A 119 -2.26 -24.40 -14.37
N SER A 120 -1.16 -23.97 -15.00
CA SER A 120 0.10 -23.70 -14.30
C SER A 120 0.33 -22.20 -14.16
N THR A 121 0.43 -21.70 -12.92
CA THR A 121 1.05 -20.40 -12.65
C THR A 121 2.55 -20.58 -12.45
N LEU A 122 3.34 -19.66 -12.97
CA LEU A 122 4.78 -19.79 -13.07
C LEU A 122 5.43 -18.66 -12.27
N ALA A 123 6.42 -18.99 -11.44
CA ALA A 123 7.06 -18.02 -10.55
C ALA A 123 8.58 -18.19 -10.54
N ASN A 124 9.31 -17.09 -10.36
CA ASN A 124 10.76 -17.12 -10.26
C ASN A 124 11.19 -17.71 -8.90
N PRO A 125 11.99 -18.79 -8.86
CA PRO A 125 12.48 -19.38 -7.60
C PRO A 125 13.28 -18.40 -6.73
N SER A 126 13.86 -17.35 -7.33
CA SER A 126 14.58 -16.30 -6.63
C SER A 126 13.68 -15.30 -5.92
N TYR A 127 12.37 -15.29 -6.17
CA TYR A 127 11.43 -14.42 -5.46
C TYR A 127 11.50 -14.59 -3.94
N THR A 128 11.20 -13.52 -3.24
CA THR A 128 11.05 -13.48 -1.79
C THR A 128 9.79 -14.23 -1.34
N SER A 129 9.73 -14.58 -0.06
CA SER A 129 8.55 -15.21 0.54
C SER A 129 7.28 -14.39 0.34
N LEU A 130 7.38 -13.06 0.38
CA LEU A 130 6.25 -12.15 0.22
C LEU A 130 5.71 -12.17 -1.21
N GLU A 131 6.58 -12.12 -2.22
CA GLU A 131 6.20 -12.18 -3.62
C GLU A 131 5.54 -13.51 -3.98
N ILE A 132 6.12 -14.63 -3.54
CA ILE A 132 5.53 -15.97 -3.73
C ILE A 132 4.16 -16.05 -3.04
N THR A 133 4.04 -15.55 -1.81
CA THR A 133 2.78 -15.54 -1.06
C THR A 133 1.70 -14.69 -1.75
N LYS A 134 2.06 -13.53 -2.30
CA LYS A 134 1.13 -12.69 -3.09
C LYS A 134 0.58 -13.45 -4.30
N GLN A 135 1.45 -14.11 -5.06
CA GLN A 135 1.04 -14.90 -6.22
C GLN A 135 0.18 -16.09 -5.80
N LEU A 136 0.58 -16.86 -4.77
CA LEU A 136 -0.23 -17.97 -4.24
C LEU A 136 -1.63 -17.54 -3.79
N LYS A 137 -1.76 -16.39 -3.11
CA LYS A 137 -3.05 -15.84 -2.69
C LYS A 137 -3.92 -15.45 -3.88
N ALA A 138 -3.33 -14.82 -4.90
CA ALA A 138 -4.05 -14.41 -6.10
C ALA A 138 -4.55 -15.61 -6.91
N THR A 139 -3.74 -16.67 -7.02
CA THR A 139 -4.07 -17.83 -7.85
C THR A 139 -4.80 -18.94 -7.11
N LYS A 140 -4.78 -18.96 -5.78
CA LYS A 140 -5.31 -20.07 -4.97
C LYS A 140 -4.75 -21.42 -5.42
N ALA A 141 -3.45 -21.47 -5.71
CA ALA A 141 -2.81 -22.69 -6.21
C ALA A 141 -2.91 -23.82 -5.16
N LYS A 142 -3.35 -25.00 -5.58
CA LYS A 142 -3.54 -26.17 -4.68
C LYS A 142 -2.26 -26.95 -4.44
N ILE A 143 -1.32 -26.88 -5.38
CA ILE A 143 -0.02 -27.57 -5.30
C ILE A 143 1.08 -26.59 -5.68
N VAL A 144 2.20 -26.63 -4.94
CA VAL A 144 3.44 -25.93 -5.27
C VAL A 144 4.52 -26.96 -5.54
N ILE A 145 5.12 -26.91 -6.73
CA ILE A 145 6.24 -27.77 -7.11
C ILE A 145 7.52 -26.92 -7.11
N THR A 146 8.51 -27.29 -6.30
CA THR A 146 9.70 -26.46 -6.03
C THR A 146 10.94 -27.29 -5.67
N HIS A 147 12.09 -26.66 -5.48
CA HIS A 147 13.22 -27.24 -4.74
C HIS A 147 13.01 -27.12 -3.22
N ALA A 148 13.56 -28.08 -2.46
CA ALA A 148 13.55 -28.13 -0.99
C ALA A 148 14.10 -26.85 -0.38
N MET A 149 15.15 -26.27 -0.99
CA MET A 149 15.76 -25.02 -0.54
C MET A 149 14.80 -23.84 -0.58
N HIS A 150 13.71 -23.87 -1.35
CA HIS A 150 12.73 -22.77 -1.41
C HIS A 150 11.48 -23.02 -0.56
N VAL A 151 11.33 -24.20 0.06
CA VAL A 151 10.16 -24.54 0.90
C VAL A 151 10.00 -23.58 2.07
N HIS A 152 11.10 -23.07 2.63
CA HIS A 152 11.05 -22.07 3.72
C HIS A 152 10.34 -20.78 3.28
N LYS A 153 10.40 -20.41 1.99
CA LYS A 153 9.74 -19.23 1.44
C LYS A 153 8.21 -19.33 1.44
N LEU A 154 7.67 -20.53 1.65
CA LEU A 154 6.23 -20.83 1.66
C LEU A 154 5.59 -20.76 3.06
N LYS A 155 6.37 -20.54 4.14
CA LYS A 155 5.96 -20.80 5.54
C LYS A 155 5.52 -19.58 6.38
N GLN A 156 5.42 -18.37 5.82
CA GLN A 156 5.03 -17.17 6.60
C GLN A 156 3.51 -16.92 6.62
N ASP A 157 2.95 -16.69 7.83
CA ASP A 157 1.65 -16.07 8.12
C ASP A 157 0.48 -16.51 7.22
N GLN A 158 0.16 -17.80 7.20
CA GLN A 158 -1.05 -18.29 6.53
C GLN A 158 -2.19 -18.56 7.52
N PRO A 159 -3.40 -18.00 7.30
CA PRO A 159 -4.60 -18.44 8.01
C PRO A 159 -4.91 -19.90 7.67
N GLU A 160 -5.53 -20.64 8.61
CA GLU A 160 -5.79 -22.09 8.51
C GLU A 160 -6.58 -22.54 7.26
N GLU A 161 -7.19 -21.61 6.50
CA GLU A 161 -8.06 -21.91 5.36
C GLU A 161 -7.34 -22.16 4.02
N ASN A 162 -6.06 -21.80 3.85
CA ASN A 162 -5.32 -22.04 2.60
C ASN A 162 -4.33 -23.21 2.75
N THR A 163 -4.85 -24.44 2.58
CA THR A 163 -4.01 -25.66 2.57
C THR A 163 -3.62 -26.02 1.13
N PHE A 164 -2.34 -25.86 0.79
CA PHE A 164 -1.75 -26.36 -0.46
C PHE A 164 -0.71 -27.45 -0.17
N THR A 165 -0.54 -28.39 -1.10
CA THR A 165 0.48 -29.44 -0.99
C THR A 165 1.79 -29.00 -1.63
N VAL A 166 2.91 -29.24 -0.95
CA VAL A 166 4.24 -28.92 -1.47
C VAL A 166 4.93 -30.20 -1.96
N ILE A 167 5.35 -30.19 -3.21
CA ILE A 167 6.11 -31.26 -3.86
C ILE A 167 7.52 -30.75 -4.15
N THR A 168 8.54 -31.47 -3.69
CA THR A 168 9.94 -31.13 -3.97
C THR A 168 10.57 -32.05 -5.01
N VAL A 169 11.32 -31.48 -5.96
CA VAL A 169 12.03 -32.26 -6.99
C VAL A 169 13.29 -32.95 -6.46
N ASP A 170 13.85 -32.42 -5.38
CA ASP A 170 14.94 -32.96 -4.58
C ASP A 170 14.42 -33.55 -3.25
N LYS A 171 15.33 -33.88 -2.32
CA LYS A 171 15.02 -34.58 -1.07
C LYS A 171 13.98 -33.77 -0.24
N PRO A 172 12.78 -34.33 0.03
CA PRO A 172 11.71 -33.57 0.64
C PRO A 172 11.98 -33.24 2.12
N PRO A 173 11.75 -31.98 2.54
CA PRO A 173 11.62 -31.63 3.96
C PRO A 173 10.40 -32.27 4.62
N GLU A 174 10.32 -32.21 5.95
CA GLU A 174 9.17 -32.71 6.71
C GLU A 174 7.85 -32.06 6.22
N LYS A 175 6.79 -32.88 6.07
CA LYS A 175 5.46 -32.50 5.54
C LYS A 175 5.41 -32.12 4.05
N CYS A 176 6.50 -32.32 3.29
CA CYS A 176 6.51 -32.19 1.83
C CYS A 176 6.52 -33.58 1.15
N MET A 177 6.02 -33.65 -0.08
CA MET A 177 6.05 -34.87 -0.89
C MET A 177 7.22 -34.86 -1.86
N SER A 178 7.79 -36.02 -2.18
CA SER A 178 8.80 -36.11 -3.26
C SER A 178 8.13 -36.17 -4.63
N PHE A 179 8.62 -35.38 -5.58
CA PHE A 179 8.22 -35.42 -6.99
C PHE A 179 8.32 -36.83 -7.55
N SER A 180 9.41 -37.55 -7.23
CA SER A 180 9.64 -38.92 -7.70
C SER A 180 8.56 -39.91 -7.22
N THR A 181 7.99 -39.70 -6.03
CA THR A 181 6.89 -40.52 -5.51
C THR A 181 5.59 -40.20 -6.23
N VAL A 182 5.32 -38.91 -6.46
CA VAL A 182 4.11 -38.45 -7.16
C VAL A 182 4.17 -38.77 -8.67
N SER A 183 5.36 -38.93 -9.25
CA SER A 183 5.54 -39.22 -10.68
C SER A 183 5.65 -40.71 -11.01
N ARG A 184 5.47 -41.62 -10.04
CA ARG A 184 5.55 -43.09 -10.23
C ARG A 184 4.17 -43.73 -10.09
N ASN A 185 3.28 -43.40 -11.01
CA ASN A 185 1.94 -44.00 -11.07
C ASN A 185 1.77 -44.83 -12.34
N GLU A 186 1.23 -46.03 -12.18
CA GLU A 186 0.81 -46.92 -13.26
C GLU A 186 -0.72 -46.91 -13.34
N GLY A 187 -1.27 -46.69 -14.53
CA GLY A 187 -2.71 -46.64 -14.76
C GLY A 187 -3.11 -45.75 -15.93
N GLU A 188 -4.40 -45.74 -16.24
CA GLU A 188 -4.97 -44.85 -17.25
C GLU A 188 -5.34 -43.50 -16.62
N LEU A 189 -4.94 -42.41 -17.27
CA LEU A 189 -5.35 -41.07 -16.89
C LEU A 189 -6.85 -40.92 -17.20
N PRO A 190 -7.68 -40.37 -16.29
CA PRO A 190 -9.09 -40.15 -16.56
C PRO A 190 -9.29 -39.22 -17.75
N GLU A 191 -10.31 -39.50 -18.54
CA GLU A 191 -10.70 -38.63 -19.66
C GLU A 191 -11.29 -37.32 -19.11
N VAL A 192 -10.76 -36.19 -19.58
CA VAL A 192 -11.20 -34.85 -19.18
C VAL A 192 -11.65 -34.09 -20.41
N ASP A 193 -12.89 -33.60 -20.40
CA ASP A 193 -13.39 -32.71 -21.44
C ASP A 193 -12.79 -31.30 -21.26
N ILE A 194 -11.82 -30.94 -22.09
CA ILE A 194 -11.09 -29.67 -22.02
C ILE A 194 -11.58 -28.75 -23.13
N ASN A 195 -12.15 -27.61 -22.74
CA ASN A 195 -12.58 -26.58 -23.68
C ASN A 195 -11.35 -25.78 -24.15
N PRO A 196 -11.24 -25.43 -25.44
CA PRO A 196 -10.16 -24.60 -25.94
C PRO A 196 -9.97 -23.26 -25.19
N ASP A 197 -11.05 -22.69 -24.65
CA ASP A 197 -11.04 -21.42 -23.93
C ASP A 197 -10.81 -21.57 -22.41
N ASP A 198 -10.50 -22.79 -21.97
CA ASP A 198 -10.00 -23.07 -20.63
C ASP A 198 -8.57 -22.56 -20.48
N MET A 199 -8.26 -22.05 -19.28
CA MET A 199 -6.94 -21.56 -18.91
C MET A 199 -5.96 -22.73 -18.82
N VAL A 200 -4.79 -22.59 -19.46
CA VAL A 200 -3.70 -23.57 -19.38
C VAL A 200 -2.49 -23.03 -18.65
N THR A 201 -2.27 -21.71 -18.68
CA THR A 201 -1.19 -21.08 -17.92
C THR A 201 -1.52 -19.66 -17.52
N LEU A 202 -0.88 -19.23 -16.43
CA LEU A 202 -1.11 -17.95 -15.78
C LEU A 202 0.22 -17.28 -15.38
N PRO A 203 1.01 -16.77 -16.34
CA PRO A 203 2.16 -15.92 -16.06
C PRO A 203 1.73 -14.57 -15.47
N PHE A 204 2.57 -13.97 -14.63
CA PHE A 204 2.32 -12.68 -14.02
C PHE A 204 3.05 -11.55 -14.79
N SER A 205 2.36 -10.43 -15.01
CA SER A 205 2.83 -9.27 -15.79
C SER A 205 2.29 -7.97 -15.19
N SER A 206 3.10 -6.90 -15.18
CA SER A 206 2.65 -5.55 -14.81
C SER A 206 1.74 -4.92 -15.88
N GLY A 207 1.85 -5.36 -17.14
CA GLY A 207 0.99 -4.92 -18.24
C GLY A 207 1.28 -3.51 -18.74
N THR A 208 0.22 -2.71 -18.92
CA THR A 208 0.33 -1.31 -19.35
C THR A 208 0.61 -0.34 -18.21
N THR A 209 0.13 -0.61 -16.99
CA THR A 209 0.36 0.18 -15.78
C THR A 209 0.15 -0.66 -14.50
N GLY A 210 0.68 -0.19 -13.36
CA GLY A 210 0.34 -0.70 -12.03
C GLY A 210 1.01 -2.02 -11.61
N LEU A 211 0.44 -2.68 -10.60
CA LEU A 211 0.99 -3.91 -9.99
C LEU A 211 0.92 -5.13 -10.92
N SER A 212 1.74 -6.14 -10.64
CA SER A 212 1.75 -7.42 -11.35
C SER A 212 0.41 -8.17 -11.25
N LYS A 213 -0.12 -8.61 -12.39
CA LYS A 213 -1.45 -9.23 -12.60
C LYS A 213 -1.28 -10.59 -13.29
N GLY A 214 -2.12 -11.57 -12.95
CA GLY A 214 -2.11 -12.89 -13.61
C GLY A 214 -2.76 -12.83 -14.99
N VAL A 215 -2.01 -13.14 -16.05
CA VAL A 215 -2.45 -13.13 -17.46
C VAL A 215 -3.03 -14.49 -17.83
N VAL A 216 -4.32 -14.57 -18.15
CA VAL A 216 -5.01 -15.82 -18.45
C VAL A 216 -4.75 -16.22 -19.91
N LEU A 217 -3.87 -17.18 -20.13
CA LEU A 217 -3.60 -17.77 -21.44
C LEU A 217 -4.30 -19.13 -21.56
N THR A 218 -5.04 -19.32 -22.65
CA THR A 218 -5.91 -20.49 -22.88
C THR A 218 -5.23 -21.52 -23.76
N HIS A 219 -5.81 -22.72 -23.85
CA HIS A 219 -5.36 -23.70 -24.83
C HIS A 219 -5.44 -23.15 -26.26
N ARG A 220 -6.55 -22.47 -26.61
CA ARG A 220 -6.75 -21.83 -27.92
C ARG A 220 -5.70 -20.77 -28.19
N SER A 221 -5.42 -19.90 -27.21
CA SER A 221 -4.50 -18.79 -27.40
C SER A 221 -3.08 -19.27 -27.69
N LEU A 222 -2.60 -20.24 -26.90
CA LEU A 222 -1.25 -20.80 -27.09
C LEU A 222 -1.15 -21.68 -28.34
N VAL A 223 -2.15 -22.51 -28.65
CA VAL A 223 -2.16 -23.31 -29.90
C VAL A 223 -2.12 -22.38 -31.12
N THR A 224 -2.93 -21.32 -31.11
CA THR A 224 -2.94 -20.32 -32.17
C THR A 224 -1.56 -19.68 -32.31
N ASN A 225 -0.95 -19.23 -31.20
CA ASN A 225 0.34 -18.57 -31.28
C ASN A 225 1.49 -19.50 -31.67
N VAL A 226 1.45 -20.78 -31.30
CA VAL A 226 2.42 -21.76 -31.81
C VAL A 226 2.24 -21.96 -33.32
N ALA A 227 1.01 -22.15 -33.80
CA ALA A 227 0.74 -22.35 -35.22
C ALA A 227 1.17 -21.16 -36.08
N GLN A 228 0.90 -19.93 -35.62
CA GLN A 228 1.30 -18.69 -36.29
C GLN A 228 2.81 -18.60 -36.53
N GLN A 229 3.62 -19.28 -35.71
CA GLN A 229 5.07 -19.28 -35.81
C GLN A 229 5.58 -20.47 -36.64
N VAL A 230 5.24 -21.70 -36.27
CA VAL A 230 5.94 -22.90 -36.80
C VAL A 230 5.16 -23.72 -37.83
N GLU A 231 3.91 -23.33 -38.15
CA GLU A 231 3.08 -24.07 -39.11
C GLU A 231 2.91 -23.35 -40.47
N GLY A 232 2.28 -24.07 -41.40
CA GLY A 232 2.10 -23.66 -42.79
C GLY A 232 3.21 -24.16 -43.70
N GLU A 233 2.99 -24.05 -45.01
CA GLU A 233 3.98 -24.45 -46.02
C GLU A 233 5.27 -23.64 -45.92
N ASN A 234 5.13 -22.36 -45.59
CA ASN A 234 6.21 -21.44 -45.26
C ASN A 234 6.06 -20.95 -43.82
N PRO A 235 6.46 -21.71 -42.78
CA PRO A 235 6.35 -21.26 -41.39
C PRO A 235 7.16 -19.98 -41.17
N ASN A 236 6.68 -19.07 -40.32
CA ASN A 236 7.38 -17.81 -40.04
C ASN A 236 8.69 -18.04 -39.26
N LEU A 237 8.67 -19.03 -38.36
CA LEU A 237 9.83 -19.56 -37.66
C LEU A 237 10.10 -20.97 -38.17
N HIS A 238 11.05 -21.11 -39.08
CA HIS A 238 11.41 -22.42 -39.63
C HIS A 238 12.36 -23.17 -38.70
N LEU A 239 11.79 -23.84 -37.71
CA LEU A 239 12.47 -24.91 -36.97
C LEU A 239 12.38 -26.23 -37.74
N LYS A 240 13.37 -27.08 -37.55
CA LYS A 240 13.55 -28.38 -38.20
C LYS A 240 13.72 -29.43 -37.12
N GLU A 241 13.28 -30.66 -37.38
CA GLU A 241 13.32 -31.73 -36.37
C GLU A 241 14.74 -32.04 -35.88
N GLU A 242 15.74 -31.83 -36.73
CA GLU A 242 17.16 -31.98 -36.39
C GLU A 242 17.74 -30.83 -35.54
N ASP A 243 17.03 -29.71 -35.40
CA ASP A 243 17.53 -28.59 -34.62
C ASP A 243 17.62 -28.94 -33.13
N VAL A 244 18.70 -28.45 -32.52
CA VAL A 244 18.85 -28.31 -31.08
C VAL A 244 18.62 -26.84 -30.74
N VAL A 245 17.58 -26.58 -29.95
CA VAL A 245 17.17 -25.25 -29.50
C VAL A 245 17.63 -25.05 -28.06
N LEU A 246 18.42 -24.01 -27.81
CA LEU A 246 18.90 -23.68 -26.47
C LEU A 246 17.79 -22.99 -25.65
N CYS A 247 17.49 -23.55 -24.49
CA CYS A 247 16.61 -23.01 -23.48
C CYS A 247 17.41 -22.47 -22.29
N VAL A 248 18.07 -21.35 -22.53
CA VAL A 248 18.78 -20.58 -21.50
C VAL A 248 17.92 -19.47 -20.88
N LEU A 249 16.88 -19.04 -21.60
CA LEU A 249 15.88 -18.12 -21.08
C LEU A 249 14.93 -18.85 -20.11
N PRO A 250 14.42 -18.19 -19.06
CA PRO A 250 13.64 -18.83 -18.02
C PRO A 250 12.24 -19.27 -18.48
N LEU A 251 11.93 -20.56 -18.31
CA LEU A 251 10.64 -21.18 -18.64
C LEU A 251 9.48 -20.65 -17.80
N PHE A 252 9.76 -20.06 -16.63
CA PHE A 252 8.74 -19.38 -15.83
C PHE A 252 8.26 -18.05 -16.43
N HIS A 253 8.92 -17.56 -17.49
CA HIS A 253 8.43 -16.47 -18.32
C HIS A 253 7.91 -16.99 -19.67
N ILE A 254 6.85 -16.36 -20.17
CA ILE A 254 6.12 -16.82 -21.35
C ILE A 254 6.98 -16.87 -22.62
N TYR A 255 8.04 -16.05 -22.72
CA TYR A 255 8.94 -16.06 -23.88
C TYR A 255 9.59 -17.45 -24.06
N ALA A 256 10.29 -17.96 -23.05
CA ALA A 256 10.94 -19.26 -23.17
C ALA A 256 9.90 -20.40 -23.18
N LEU A 257 8.86 -20.33 -22.35
CA LEU A 257 7.78 -21.31 -22.35
C LEU A 257 7.21 -21.48 -23.77
N HIS A 258 6.91 -20.37 -24.44
CA HIS A 258 6.26 -20.39 -25.74
C HIS A 258 7.22 -20.61 -26.90
N CYS A 259 8.16 -19.69 -27.10
CA CYS A 259 9.01 -19.64 -28.29
C CYS A 259 10.09 -20.73 -28.29
N VAL A 260 10.51 -21.18 -27.10
CA VAL A 260 11.46 -22.28 -26.97
C VAL A 260 10.71 -23.59 -26.81
N MET A 261 10.02 -23.80 -25.69
CA MET A 261 9.49 -25.13 -25.36
C MET A 261 8.33 -25.53 -26.28
N LEU A 262 7.23 -24.77 -26.32
CA LEU A 262 6.03 -25.16 -27.08
C LEU A 262 6.29 -25.26 -28.59
N CYS A 263 6.97 -24.27 -29.18
CA CYS A 263 7.28 -24.27 -30.61
C CYS A 263 8.20 -25.42 -31.01
N SER A 264 9.28 -25.66 -30.25
CA SER A 264 10.21 -26.76 -30.51
C SER A 264 9.54 -28.12 -30.42
N MET A 265 8.71 -28.31 -29.38
CA MET A 265 8.00 -29.56 -29.15
C MET A 265 6.95 -29.86 -30.22
N ARG A 266 6.24 -28.82 -30.71
CA ARG A 266 5.30 -28.97 -31.83
C ARG A 266 6.01 -29.44 -33.11
N VAL A 267 7.22 -28.93 -33.36
CA VAL A 267 7.97 -29.28 -34.57
C VAL A 267 8.60 -30.66 -34.47
N GLY A 268 9.10 -31.04 -33.29
CA GLY A 268 9.86 -32.29 -33.07
C GLY A 268 11.35 -32.06 -32.82
N CYS A 269 11.75 -30.84 -32.44
CA CYS A 269 13.14 -30.45 -32.17
C CYS A 269 13.64 -30.98 -30.83
N LYS A 270 14.95 -30.87 -30.59
CA LYS A 270 15.57 -31.10 -29.29
C LYS A 270 15.65 -29.78 -28.52
N VAL A 271 15.30 -29.77 -27.24
CA VAL A 271 15.41 -28.60 -26.36
C VAL A 271 16.51 -28.85 -25.33
N LEU A 272 17.57 -28.05 -25.38
CA LEU A 272 18.65 -28.12 -24.40
C LEU A 272 18.35 -27.17 -23.24
N LEU A 273 18.06 -27.72 -22.07
CA LEU A 273 17.74 -27.00 -20.85
C LEU A 273 19.02 -26.58 -20.13
N MET A 274 19.11 -25.30 -19.82
CA MET A 274 20.17 -24.75 -18.99
C MET A 274 19.54 -24.04 -17.79
N GLU A 275 19.81 -24.56 -16.60
CA GLU A 275 19.19 -24.05 -15.36
C GLU A 275 19.61 -22.61 -15.05
N LYS A 276 20.88 -22.27 -15.30
CA LYS A 276 21.46 -20.96 -15.02
C LYS A 276 22.41 -20.55 -16.14
N PHE A 277 22.37 -19.28 -16.54
CA PHE A 277 23.31 -18.70 -17.48
C PHE A 277 24.72 -18.56 -16.88
N GLU A 278 25.70 -19.21 -17.53
CA GLU A 278 27.14 -18.97 -17.38
C GLU A 278 27.74 -19.08 -18.78
N MET A 279 28.62 -18.15 -19.16
CA MET A 279 29.04 -17.99 -20.54
C MET A 279 29.85 -19.20 -21.03
N ARG A 280 30.87 -19.64 -20.28
CA ARG A 280 31.72 -20.76 -20.73
C ARG A 280 30.95 -22.06 -20.75
N ALA A 281 30.15 -22.34 -19.73
CA ALA A 281 29.27 -23.50 -19.68
C ALA A 281 28.26 -23.48 -20.85
N MET A 282 27.70 -22.32 -21.21
CA MET A 282 26.82 -22.18 -22.36
C MET A 282 27.55 -22.49 -23.67
N LEU A 283 28.76 -21.94 -23.87
CA LEU A 283 29.59 -22.21 -25.04
C LEU A 283 29.96 -23.70 -25.14
N GLU A 284 30.33 -24.31 -24.02
CA GLU A 284 30.63 -25.75 -23.92
C GLU A 284 29.44 -26.60 -24.33
N VAL A 285 28.24 -26.34 -23.80
CA VAL A 285 27.05 -27.13 -24.19
C VAL A 285 26.61 -26.83 -25.61
N VAL A 286 26.79 -25.60 -26.10
CA VAL A 286 26.51 -25.22 -27.49
C VAL A 286 27.39 -26.01 -28.45
N GLU A 287 28.70 -26.05 -28.21
CA GLU A 287 29.66 -26.81 -29.01
C GLU A 287 29.39 -28.33 -28.90
N LYS A 288 29.32 -28.84 -27.67
CA LYS A 288 29.13 -30.27 -27.37
C LYS A 288 27.86 -30.85 -27.98
N HIS A 289 26.75 -30.14 -27.86
CA HIS A 289 25.45 -30.60 -28.35
C HIS A 289 25.09 -30.03 -29.73
N ARG A 290 26.01 -29.28 -30.36
CA ARG A 290 25.83 -28.63 -31.67
C ARG A 290 24.51 -27.84 -31.74
N VAL A 291 24.31 -26.95 -30.77
CA VAL A 291 23.13 -26.07 -30.72
C VAL A 291 23.01 -25.30 -32.04
N SER A 292 21.80 -25.30 -32.59
CA SER A 292 21.50 -24.73 -33.91
C SER A 292 20.63 -23.48 -33.87
N VAL A 293 19.79 -23.36 -32.84
CA VAL A 293 18.87 -22.23 -32.67
C VAL A 293 19.04 -21.70 -31.25
N VAL A 294 19.28 -20.40 -31.14
CA VAL A 294 19.37 -19.71 -29.84
C VAL A 294 18.26 -18.67 -29.76
N MET A 295 17.32 -18.88 -28.83
CA MET A 295 16.40 -17.82 -28.44
C MET A 295 17.10 -16.97 -27.39
N ALA A 296 17.28 -15.68 -27.70
CA ALA A 296 18.12 -14.78 -26.97
C ALA A 296 17.39 -13.50 -26.58
N VAL A 297 18.00 -12.80 -25.66
CA VAL A 297 17.74 -11.40 -25.34
C VAL A 297 18.98 -10.60 -25.71
N PRO A 298 18.91 -9.27 -25.92
CA PRO A 298 20.05 -8.49 -26.40
C PRO A 298 21.39 -8.77 -25.72
N PRO A 299 21.50 -8.96 -24.39
CA PRO A 299 22.79 -9.25 -23.75
C PRO A 299 23.38 -10.60 -24.02
N LEU A 300 22.54 -11.60 -24.29
CA LEU A 300 23.09 -12.87 -24.74
C LEU A 300 23.67 -12.70 -26.16
N VAL A 301 23.00 -11.94 -27.02
CA VAL A 301 23.51 -11.61 -28.35
C VAL A 301 24.83 -10.84 -28.24
N VAL A 302 24.94 -9.94 -27.28
CA VAL A 302 26.16 -9.15 -27.12
C VAL A 302 27.28 -9.97 -26.50
N ALA A 303 26.98 -10.79 -25.49
CA ALA A 303 27.95 -11.74 -24.96
C ALA A 303 28.49 -12.64 -26.08
N LEU A 304 27.62 -13.15 -26.97
CA LEU A 304 28.03 -13.90 -28.16
C LEU A 304 28.83 -13.06 -29.15
N SER A 305 28.58 -11.76 -29.27
CA SER A 305 29.25 -10.90 -30.26
C SER A 305 30.63 -10.41 -29.78
N LYS A 306 30.72 -10.00 -28.51
CA LYS A 306 31.84 -9.23 -27.96
C LYS A 306 32.73 -10.03 -26.99
N ASN A 307 32.28 -11.16 -26.43
CA ASN A 307 33.09 -11.91 -25.46
C ASN A 307 34.23 -12.69 -26.15
N PRO A 308 35.51 -12.49 -25.78
CA PRO A 308 36.65 -13.19 -26.39
C PRO A 308 36.58 -14.72 -26.24
N ALA A 309 35.97 -15.22 -25.17
CA ALA A 309 35.83 -16.67 -24.95
C ALA A 309 35.06 -17.36 -26.08
N VAL A 310 34.23 -16.62 -26.83
CA VAL A 310 33.52 -17.15 -28.01
C VAL A 310 34.49 -17.68 -29.07
N GLU A 311 35.71 -17.13 -29.18
CA GLU A 311 36.73 -17.60 -30.12
C GLU A 311 37.35 -18.94 -29.71
N GLU A 312 37.19 -19.33 -28.45
CA GLU A 312 37.74 -20.58 -27.90
C GLU A 312 36.85 -21.81 -28.23
N TYR A 313 35.63 -21.61 -28.73
CA TYR A 313 34.65 -22.68 -28.97
C TYR A 313 34.07 -22.68 -30.39
N GLU A 314 33.76 -23.87 -30.92
CA GLU A 314 33.15 -24.06 -32.25
C GLU A 314 31.62 -23.85 -32.22
N LEU A 315 31.17 -22.65 -32.59
CA LEU A 315 29.75 -22.29 -32.64
C LEU A 315 29.14 -22.34 -34.06
N SER A 316 29.83 -22.98 -35.00
CA SER A 316 29.43 -23.08 -36.42
C SER A 316 28.08 -23.77 -36.65
N SER A 317 27.58 -24.52 -35.67
CA SER A 317 26.24 -25.14 -35.71
C SER A 317 25.09 -24.14 -35.59
N ILE A 318 25.30 -22.98 -34.95
CA ILE A 318 24.26 -21.97 -34.77
C ILE A 318 23.91 -21.40 -36.14
N ARG A 319 22.67 -21.62 -36.59
CA ARG A 319 22.13 -21.09 -37.85
C ARG A 319 21.12 -19.97 -37.64
N MET A 320 20.55 -19.86 -36.45
CA MET A 320 19.49 -18.89 -36.14
C MET A 320 19.63 -18.38 -34.72
N VAL A 321 19.57 -17.06 -34.57
CA VAL A 321 19.47 -16.38 -33.28
C VAL A 321 18.30 -15.40 -33.35
N MET A 322 17.28 -15.63 -32.53
CA MET A 322 16.16 -14.71 -32.41
C MET A 322 16.36 -13.89 -31.14
N SER A 323 16.42 -12.57 -31.28
CA SER A 323 16.47 -11.65 -30.15
C SER A 323 15.07 -11.11 -29.87
N GLY A 324 14.64 -11.16 -28.62
CA GLY A 324 13.35 -10.60 -28.20
C GLY A 324 13.44 -9.96 -26.83
N GLY A 325 12.32 -9.42 -26.36
CA GLY A 325 12.22 -8.79 -25.04
C GLY A 325 12.70 -7.33 -25.01
N ALA A 326 13.72 -6.93 -25.78
CA ALA A 326 14.18 -5.55 -25.91
C ALA A 326 14.80 -5.28 -27.30
N SER A 327 14.93 -4.01 -27.67
CA SER A 327 15.52 -3.60 -28.95
C SER A 327 17.02 -3.90 -28.99
N LEU A 328 17.50 -4.38 -30.14
CA LEU A 328 18.90 -4.65 -30.41
C LEU A 328 19.50 -3.52 -31.26
N ALA A 329 20.69 -3.06 -30.89
CA ALA A 329 21.40 -2.02 -31.61
C ALA A 329 22.00 -2.55 -32.93
N ASN A 330 22.06 -1.70 -33.96
CA ASN A 330 22.51 -2.09 -35.29
C ASN A 330 23.99 -2.51 -35.33
N ASP A 331 24.84 -1.84 -34.55
CA ASP A 331 26.27 -2.17 -34.40
C ASP A 331 26.47 -3.56 -33.78
N ILE A 332 25.58 -3.97 -32.88
CA ILE A 332 25.56 -5.33 -32.33
C ILE A 332 25.11 -6.36 -33.36
N GLU A 333 24.10 -6.05 -34.18
CA GLU A 333 23.75 -6.93 -35.30
C GLU A 333 24.94 -7.11 -36.26
N GLU A 334 25.74 -6.06 -36.50
CA GLU A 334 26.95 -6.11 -37.33
C GLU A 334 28.11 -6.87 -36.66
N ALA A 335 28.34 -6.65 -35.36
CA ALA A 335 29.35 -7.37 -34.59
C ALA A 335 29.02 -8.87 -34.51
N PHE A 336 27.75 -9.21 -34.28
CA PHE A 336 27.28 -10.59 -34.31
C PHE A 336 27.49 -11.21 -35.69
N ARG A 337 27.12 -10.51 -36.77
CA ARG A 337 27.31 -11.00 -38.14
C ARG A 337 28.78 -11.25 -38.47
N SER A 338 29.68 -10.44 -37.92
CA SER A 338 31.13 -10.65 -38.05
C SER A 338 31.59 -11.90 -37.28
N ARG A 339 31.00 -12.17 -36.11
CA ARG A 339 31.35 -13.30 -35.25
C ARG A 339 30.77 -14.64 -35.73
N LEU A 340 29.50 -14.67 -36.13
CA LEU A 340 28.75 -15.86 -36.56
C LEU A 340 28.06 -15.58 -37.91
N PRO A 341 28.82 -15.47 -39.01
CA PRO A 341 28.29 -15.07 -40.32
C PRO A 341 27.28 -16.05 -40.91
N GLN A 342 27.31 -17.31 -40.47
CA GLN A 342 26.36 -18.36 -40.87
C GLN A 342 25.00 -18.25 -40.17
N ALA A 343 24.91 -17.50 -39.07
CA ALA A 343 23.71 -17.41 -38.25
C ALA A 343 22.85 -16.19 -38.65
N ILE A 344 21.55 -16.42 -38.85
CA ILE A 344 20.59 -15.35 -39.04
C ILE A 344 20.25 -14.75 -37.68
N LEU A 345 20.60 -13.49 -37.45
CA LEU A 345 20.17 -12.71 -36.28
C LEU A 345 19.11 -11.68 -36.68
N ARG A 346 17.92 -11.82 -36.09
CA ARG A 346 16.83 -10.83 -36.21
C ARG A 346 15.98 -10.77 -34.94
N GLN A 347 15.17 -9.73 -34.88
CA GLN A 347 14.37 -9.40 -33.71
C GLN A 347 12.92 -9.88 -33.86
N ALA A 348 12.22 -10.00 -32.73
CA ALA A 348 10.79 -10.23 -32.62
C ALA A 348 10.21 -9.38 -31.48
N LEU A 349 8.98 -8.89 -31.64
CA LEU A 349 8.23 -8.19 -30.60
C LEU A 349 7.21 -9.13 -29.95
N GLY A 350 7.16 -9.10 -28.62
CA GLY A 350 6.12 -9.77 -27.87
C GLY A 350 5.94 -9.18 -26.47
N MET A 351 4.75 -9.42 -25.91
CA MET A 351 4.39 -9.11 -24.53
C MET A 351 3.53 -10.24 -23.97
N THR A 352 3.42 -10.36 -22.65
CA THR A 352 2.74 -11.51 -22.04
C THR A 352 1.27 -11.62 -22.46
N GLU A 353 0.60 -10.48 -22.51
CA GLU A 353 -0.82 -10.33 -22.83
C GLU A 353 -1.16 -10.68 -24.29
N SER A 354 -0.20 -10.66 -25.22
CA SER A 354 -0.40 -11.08 -26.61
C SER A 354 -0.16 -12.58 -26.85
N GLY A 355 0.09 -13.34 -25.77
CA GLY A 355 0.15 -14.79 -25.80
C GLY A 355 1.49 -15.53 -25.99
N PRO A 356 2.63 -14.98 -26.49
CA PRO A 356 3.12 -13.61 -26.35
C PRO A 356 3.55 -12.88 -27.63
N VAL A 357 3.62 -13.52 -28.81
CA VAL A 357 4.25 -12.90 -29.98
C VAL A 357 3.30 -11.97 -30.73
N ILE A 358 3.80 -10.78 -31.12
CA ILE A 358 3.08 -9.76 -31.90
C ILE A 358 3.61 -9.71 -33.32
N SER A 359 4.93 -9.57 -33.46
CA SER A 359 5.63 -9.54 -34.75
C SER A 359 6.92 -10.34 -34.69
N MET A 360 7.34 -10.84 -35.85
CA MET A 360 8.55 -11.63 -35.99
C MET A 360 9.14 -11.47 -37.39
N SER A 361 10.47 -11.45 -37.46
CA SER A 361 11.19 -11.32 -38.71
C SER A 361 10.90 -12.47 -39.68
N LEU A 362 10.48 -12.12 -40.90
CA LEU A 362 10.23 -13.05 -41.99
C LEU A 362 11.52 -13.67 -42.56
N SER A 363 12.70 -13.26 -42.10
CA SER A 363 13.97 -13.91 -42.44
C SER A 363 14.13 -15.28 -41.78
N PHE A 364 13.35 -15.57 -40.74
CA PHE A 364 13.33 -16.89 -40.11
C PHE A 364 12.44 -17.88 -40.84
N ALA A 365 11.68 -17.41 -41.84
CA ALA A 365 10.77 -18.25 -42.58
C ALA A 365 11.52 -19.27 -43.45
N LYS A 366 10.85 -20.38 -43.80
CA LYS A 366 11.43 -21.43 -44.64
C LYS A 366 11.85 -20.89 -46.01
N TYR A 367 11.01 -20.03 -46.58
CA TYR A 367 11.33 -19.18 -47.71
C TYR A 367 11.47 -17.75 -47.18
N PRO A 368 12.70 -17.35 -46.78
CA PRO A 368 12.93 -16.11 -46.08
C PRO A 368 12.69 -14.91 -46.98
N MET A 369 12.10 -13.86 -46.42
CA MET A 369 11.93 -12.59 -47.10
C MET A 369 13.00 -11.58 -46.68
N LYS A 370 13.21 -10.55 -47.50
CA LYS A 370 14.12 -9.46 -47.15
C LYS A 370 13.58 -8.70 -45.93
N THR A 371 14.45 -8.44 -44.97
CA THR A 371 14.13 -7.68 -43.74
C THR A 371 15.19 -6.62 -43.48
N LYS A 372 14.80 -5.57 -42.76
CA LYS A 372 15.65 -4.43 -42.39
C LYS A 372 16.26 -4.65 -41.00
N SER A 373 17.46 -4.12 -40.80
CA SER A 373 18.06 -4.05 -39.46
C SER A 373 17.29 -3.05 -38.60
N GLY A 374 17.16 -3.34 -37.31
CA GLY A 374 16.36 -2.56 -36.36
C GLY A 374 14.84 -2.79 -36.43
N SER A 375 14.35 -3.55 -37.43
CA SER A 375 12.96 -4.01 -37.49
C SER A 375 12.73 -5.11 -36.45
N CYS A 376 11.59 -5.08 -35.76
CA CYS A 376 11.13 -6.19 -34.92
C CYS A 376 10.26 -7.19 -35.69
N GLY A 377 10.21 -7.06 -37.02
CA GLY A 377 9.59 -8.00 -37.94
C GLY A 377 8.21 -7.58 -38.46
N SER A 378 7.53 -8.50 -39.13
CA SER A 378 6.16 -8.30 -39.60
C SER A 378 5.19 -8.83 -38.56
N VAL A 379 3.99 -8.24 -38.47
CA VAL A 379 2.88 -8.82 -37.70
C VAL A 379 2.71 -10.31 -38.09
N ILE A 380 2.44 -11.15 -37.09
CA ILE A 380 2.20 -12.58 -37.30
C ILE A 380 0.91 -12.82 -38.11
N ARG A 381 0.83 -13.96 -38.80
CA ARG A 381 -0.33 -14.35 -39.60
C ARG A 381 -1.56 -14.65 -38.73
N ASN A 382 -2.74 -14.77 -39.33
CA ASN A 382 -4.01 -15.02 -38.63
C ASN A 382 -4.28 -14.00 -37.51
N ALA A 383 -3.69 -12.81 -37.60
CA ALA A 383 -3.82 -11.70 -36.67
C ALA A 383 -3.86 -10.38 -37.44
N GLU A 384 -4.34 -9.36 -36.76
CA GLU A 384 -4.50 -8.00 -37.26
C GLU A 384 -3.74 -7.06 -36.36
N MET A 385 -3.07 -6.06 -36.93
CA MET A 385 -2.40 -5.01 -36.18
C MET A 385 -2.84 -3.64 -36.69
N LYS A 386 -2.99 -2.67 -35.79
CA LYS A 386 -3.18 -1.26 -36.15
C LYS A 386 -2.19 -0.42 -35.36
N ILE A 387 -1.85 0.74 -35.91
CA ILE A 387 -1.16 1.79 -35.16
C ILE A 387 -2.21 2.86 -34.87
N ILE A 388 -2.32 3.33 -33.62
CA ILE A 388 -3.29 4.36 -33.25
C ILE A 388 -2.60 5.60 -32.69
N ASP A 389 -3.15 6.77 -32.98
CA ASP A 389 -2.75 8.01 -32.34
C ASP A 389 -3.26 8.02 -30.88
N PRO A 390 -2.39 8.08 -29.85
CA PRO A 390 -2.81 8.05 -28.45
C PRO A 390 -3.71 9.22 -28.04
N LEU A 391 -3.67 10.35 -28.76
CA LEU A 391 -4.47 11.54 -28.44
C LEU A 391 -5.87 11.49 -29.04
N THR A 392 -5.98 10.94 -30.25
CA THR A 392 -7.23 10.97 -31.03
C THR A 392 -7.92 9.62 -31.15
N GLY A 393 -7.24 8.52 -30.82
CA GLY A 393 -7.71 7.14 -31.01
C GLY A 393 -7.81 6.71 -32.48
N SER A 394 -7.38 7.56 -33.43
CA SER A 394 -7.51 7.28 -34.85
C SER A 394 -6.43 6.31 -35.34
N SER A 395 -6.81 5.39 -36.23
CA SER A 395 -5.87 4.49 -36.91
C SER A 395 -4.98 5.25 -37.89
N LEU A 396 -3.67 5.01 -37.80
CA LEU A 396 -2.64 5.70 -38.57
C LEU A 396 -2.14 4.85 -39.76
N PRO A 397 -1.82 5.48 -40.91
CA PRO A 397 -1.23 4.81 -42.06
C PRO A 397 0.25 4.43 -41.84
N ARG A 398 0.86 3.83 -42.86
CA ARG A 398 2.29 3.50 -42.87
C ARG A 398 3.17 4.71 -42.56
N ASN A 399 4.32 4.46 -41.97
CA ASN A 399 5.36 5.44 -41.61
C ASN A 399 4.90 6.52 -40.62
N MET A 400 3.78 6.33 -39.93
CA MET A 400 3.33 7.19 -38.84
C MET A 400 3.41 6.46 -37.51
N SER A 401 4.07 7.08 -36.53
CA SER A 401 4.24 6.51 -35.20
C SER A 401 3.00 6.70 -34.33
N GLY A 402 2.62 5.66 -33.60
CA GLY A 402 1.55 5.67 -32.62
C GLY A 402 1.59 4.40 -31.77
N GLU A 403 0.59 4.21 -30.91
CA GLU A 403 0.48 3.00 -30.11
C GLU A 403 0.20 1.78 -31.01
N ILE A 404 0.97 0.72 -30.79
CA ILE A 404 0.77 -0.57 -31.44
C ILE A 404 -0.41 -1.28 -30.77
N CYS A 405 -1.40 -1.72 -31.55
CA CYS A 405 -2.48 -2.57 -31.07
C CYS A 405 -2.57 -3.85 -31.91
N ILE A 406 -2.82 -4.98 -31.26
CA ILE A 406 -2.96 -6.28 -31.94
C ILE A 406 -4.28 -6.96 -31.60
N ARG A 407 -4.88 -7.62 -32.59
CA ARG A 407 -6.08 -8.44 -32.42
C ARG A 407 -5.87 -9.81 -33.06
N GLY A 408 -6.30 -10.84 -32.36
CA GLY A 408 -6.33 -12.20 -32.88
C GLY A 408 -6.53 -13.23 -31.77
N PRO A 409 -6.82 -14.49 -32.11
CA PRO A 409 -7.17 -15.51 -31.12
C PRO A 409 -6.00 -15.89 -30.19
N GLN A 410 -4.79 -15.43 -30.50
CA GLN A 410 -3.60 -15.68 -29.69
C GLN A 410 -3.49 -14.83 -28.42
N ILE A 411 -4.19 -13.69 -28.35
CA ILE A 411 -4.08 -12.79 -27.20
C ILE A 411 -4.67 -13.46 -25.95
N MET A 412 -4.36 -12.91 -24.78
CA MET A 412 -4.89 -13.38 -23.51
C MET A 412 -6.43 -13.32 -23.50
N LYS A 413 -7.04 -14.18 -22.67
CA LYS A 413 -8.46 -14.06 -22.35
C LYS A 413 -8.76 -12.82 -21.50
N GLY A 414 -7.78 -12.39 -20.70
CA GLY A 414 -7.85 -11.25 -19.80
C GLY A 414 -6.97 -11.44 -18.57
N TYR A 415 -7.06 -10.52 -17.62
CA TYR A 415 -6.41 -10.63 -16.31
C TYR A 415 -7.29 -11.41 -15.32
N LEU A 416 -6.69 -12.33 -14.57
CA LEU A 416 -7.39 -13.18 -13.59
C LEU A 416 -8.11 -12.32 -12.55
N ASN A 417 -9.44 -12.52 -12.43
CA ASN A 417 -10.31 -11.83 -11.48
C ASN A 417 -10.22 -10.29 -11.57
N ASN A 418 -9.87 -9.74 -12.74
CA ASN A 418 -9.69 -8.30 -12.94
C ASN A 418 -10.27 -7.85 -14.28
N GLU A 419 -11.60 -7.81 -14.34
CA GLU A 419 -12.36 -7.39 -15.53
C GLU A 419 -12.05 -5.95 -15.94
N LYS A 420 -11.82 -5.05 -14.98
CA LYS A 420 -11.47 -3.64 -15.25
C LYS A 420 -10.14 -3.52 -16.00
N ALA A 421 -9.07 -4.12 -15.46
CA ALA A 421 -7.78 -4.09 -16.16
C ALA A 421 -7.82 -4.83 -17.50
N THR A 422 -8.72 -5.82 -17.63
CA THR A 422 -8.94 -6.51 -18.92
C THR A 422 -9.55 -5.57 -19.95
N ALA A 423 -10.60 -4.82 -19.58
CA ALA A 423 -11.26 -3.86 -20.46
C ALA A 423 -10.38 -2.63 -20.79
N GLU A 424 -9.44 -2.28 -19.91
CA GLU A 424 -8.44 -1.23 -20.18
C GLU A 424 -7.34 -1.70 -21.14
N ALA A 425 -6.98 -2.99 -21.10
CA ALA A 425 -5.96 -3.55 -21.97
C ALA A 425 -6.52 -4.03 -23.32
N ILE A 426 -7.73 -4.58 -23.35
CA ILE A 426 -8.40 -5.10 -24.54
C ILE A 426 -9.69 -4.31 -24.77
N ASP A 427 -9.75 -3.56 -25.86
CA ASP A 427 -10.90 -2.72 -26.20
C ASP A 427 -12.14 -3.56 -26.59
N GLU A 428 -13.30 -2.90 -26.71
CA GLU A 428 -14.57 -3.55 -27.07
C GLU A 428 -14.55 -4.22 -28.46
N GLU A 429 -13.62 -3.83 -29.33
CA GLU A 429 -13.41 -4.42 -30.66
C GLU A 429 -12.39 -5.58 -30.64
N GLY A 430 -11.85 -5.92 -29.47
CA GLY A 430 -10.90 -7.01 -29.24
C GLY A 430 -9.44 -6.65 -29.53
N TRP A 431 -9.08 -5.37 -29.60
CA TRP A 431 -7.69 -4.93 -29.75
C TRP A 431 -6.98 -4.85 -28.40
N LEU A 432 -5.88 -5.58 -28.29
CA LEU A 432 -4.94 -5.43 -27.19
C LEU A 432 -4.06 -4.19 -27.43
N HIS A 433 -4.12 -3.24 -26.51
CA HIS A 433 -3.27 -2.05 -26.45
C HIS A 433 -1.93 -2.39 -25.79
N THR A 434 -0.82 -2.23 -26.50
CA THR A 434 0.49 -2.67 -26.00
C THR A 434 1.17 -1.62 -25.12
N GLY A 435 0.86 -0.33 -25.32
CA GLY A 435 1.59 0.83 -24.82
C GLY A 435 3.02 0.99 -25.38
N ASP A 436 3.40 0.21 -26.40
CA ASP A 436 4.61 0.42 -27.19
C ASP A 436 4.30 1.34 -28.37
N ILE A 437 5.20 2.30 -28.66
CA ILE A 437 5.05 3.26 -29.74
C ILE A 437 5.91 2.81 -30.92
N GLY A 438 5.28 2.66 -32.08
CA GLY A 438 5.93 2.21 -33.29
C GLY A 438 5.21 2.61 -34.55
N TYR A 439 5.82 2.29 -35.69
CA TYR A 439 5.23 2.47 -37.01
C TYR A 439 5.49 1.25 -37.88
N VAL A 440 4.60 1.03 -38.86
CA VAL A 440 4.79 0.03 -39.92
C VAL A 440 5.24 0.75 -41.17
N ASP A 441 6.32 0.28 -41.80
CA ASP A 441 6.84 0.92 -43.01
C ASP A 441 6.15 0.43 -44.30
N ASP A 442 6.66 0.86 -45.46
CA ASP A 442 6.15 0.46 -46.79
C ASP A 442 6.36 -1.01 -47.14
N ASP A 443 7.21 -1.72 -46.38
CA ASP A 443 7.50 -3.13 -46.51
C ASP A 443 6.85 -3.97 -45.40
N ASP A 444 5.80 -3.48 -44.73
CA ASP A 444 5.13 -4.18 -43.62
C ASP A 444 6.06 -4.58 -42.45
N GLU A 445 7.19 -3.89 -42.30
CA GLU A 445 8.09 -4.10 -41.17
C GLU A 445 7.75 -3.13 -40.04
N LEU A 446 7.64 -3.68 -38.83
CA LEU A 446 7.33 -2.94 -37.62
C LEU A 446 8.64 -2.45 -36.97
N PHE A 447 8.64 -1.18 -36.60
CA PHE A 447 9.71 -0.55 -35.83
C PHE A 447 9.14 0.01 -34.54
N VAL A 448 9.71 -0.41 -33.41
CA VAL A 448 9.43 0.20 -32.10
C VAL A 448 10.40 1.36 -31.92
N VAL A 449 9.86 2.57 -31.71
CA VAL A 449 10.64 3.80 -31.62
C VAL A 449 10.62 4.42 -30.23
N ASP A 450 9.58 4.14 -29.45
CA ASP A 450 9.42 4.69 -28.11
C ASP A 450 8.48 3.80 -27.27
N ARG A 451 8.31 4.13 -26.00
CA ARG A 451 7.26 3.55 -25.14
C ARG A 451 6.49 4.66 -24.45
N LEU A 452 5.18 4.48 -24.35
CA LEU A 452 4.33 5.34 -23.54
C LEU A 452 4.54 5.08 -22.02
N LYS A 453 5.44 4.16 -21.64
CA LYS A 453 5.67 3.65 -20.27
C LYS A 453 7.12 3.85 -19.83
N GLU A 454 7.34 4.22 -18.57
CA GLU A 454 8.65 4.51 -17.95
C GLU A 454 9.48 3.25 -17.56
N LEU A 455 9.66 2.26 -18.45
CA LEU A 455 10.26 0.95 -18.11
C LEU A 455 11.64 0.72 -18.77
N ILE A 456 12.71 0.54 -17.99
CA ILE A 456 14.06 0.16 -18.49
C ILE A 456 14.14 -1.35 -18.69
N LYS A 457 14.78 -1.81 -19.77
CA LYS A 457 15.03 -3.23 -20.04
C LYS A 457 16.51 -3.59 -20.00
N PHE A 458 17.06 -3.66 -18.79
CA PHE A 458 18.40 -4.20 -18.58
C PHE A 458 18.39 -5.70 -18.81
N LYS A 459 19.07 -6.14 -19.86
CA LYS A 459 19.14 -7.55 -20.19
C LYS A 459 17.81 -8.27 -20.43
N ALA A 460 16.82 -7.53 -20.92
CA ALA A 460 15.41 -7.93 -21.04
C ALA A 460 14.70 -8.23 -19.71
N PHE A 461 15.37 -8.02 -18.57
CA PHE A 461 14.70 -7.85 -17.28
C PHE A 461 14.15 -6.43 -17.18
N GLN A 462 13.02 -6.31 -16.51
CA GLN A 462 12.43 -5.01 -16.23
C GLN A 462 13.16 -4.36 -15.06
N VAL A 463 13.64 -3.14 -15.27
CA VAL A 463 14.22 -2.25 -14.24
C VAL A 463 13.33 -1.02 -14.17
N ALA A 464 12.81 -0.72 -12.99
CA ALA A 464 12.05 0.49 -12.76
C ALA A 464 13.02 1.67 -12.50
N PRO A 465 13.04 2.71 -13.34
CA PRO A 465 13.91 3.87 -13.14
C PRO A 465 13.76 4.49 -11.74
N VAL A 466 12.51 4.62 -11.30
CA VAL A 466 12.12 5.21 -10.02
C VAL A 466 12.79 4.51 -8.83
N GLU A 467 13.04 3.21 -8.91
CA GLU A 467 13.70 2.45 -7.83
C GLU A 467 15.18 2.86 -7.66
N LEU A 468 15.89 3.06 -8.79
CA LEU A 468 17.30 3.48 -8.79
C LEU A 468 17.46 4.97 -8.48
N GLU A 469 16.54 5.81 -8.94
CA GLU A 469 16.48 7.25 -8.62
C GLU A 469 16.39 7.47 -7.12
N VAL A 470 15.47 6.73 -6.48
CA VAL A 470 15.31 6.75 -5.02
C VAL A 470 16.59 6.31 -4.33
N LEU A 471 17.27 5.28 -4.82
CA LEU A 471 18.51 4.76 -4.25
C LEU A 471 19.68 5.77 -4.38
N LEU A 472 19.87 6.37 -5.56
CA LEU A 472 20.92 7.38 -5.80
C LEU A 472 20.73 8.63 -4.94
N MET A 473 19.48 9.07 -4.77
CA MET A 473 19.16 10.20 -3.90
C MET A 473 19.41 9.93 -2.40
N THR A 474 19.74 8.69 -2.00
CA THR A 474 20.20 8.40 -0.62
C THR A 474 21.67 8.74 -0.39
N HIS A 475 22.48 8.95 -1.44
CA HIS A 475 23.89 9.28 -1.31
C HIS A 475 24.08 10.75 -0.86
N PRO A 476 24.84 11.06 0.22
CA PRO A 476 24.96 12.42 0.78
C PRO A 476 25.42 13.51 -0.21
N SER A 477 26.25 13.11 -1.17
CA SER A 477 26.82 14.01 -2.19
C SER A 477 25.96 14.12 -3.46
N ILE A 478 24.79 13.48 -3.50
CA ILE A 478 23.83 13.50 -4.61
C ILE A 478 22.56 14.23 -4.14
N GLN A 479 22.25 15.34 -4.78
CA GLN A 479 21.11 16.23 -4.46
C GLN A 479 19.82 15.79 -5.18
N ASP A 480 19.96 15.25 -6.38
CA ASP A 480 18.85 14.76 -7.22
C ASP A 480 19.39 13.73 -8.20
N ALA A 481 18.53 12.81 -8.65
CA ALA A 481 18.89 11.80 -9.62
C ALA A 481 17.70 11.45 -10.51
N ALA A 482 17.94 11.45 -11.82
CA ALA A 482 17.03 10.86 -12.80
C ALA A 482 17.75 9.67 -13.43
N VAL A 483 17.11 8.50 -13.42
CA VAL A 483 17.64 7.31 -14.03
C VAL A 483 16.88 7.13 -15.31
N VAL A 484 17.62 7.04 -16.40
CA VAL A 484 17.04 6.86 -17.72
C VAL A 484 17.70 5.67 -18.38
N PRO A 485 17.01 4.99 -19.30
CA PRO A 485 17.68 4.02 -20.14
C PRO A 485 18.73 4.75 -20.99
N GLN A 486 20.00 4.45 -20.77
CA GLN A 486 21.03 4.72 -21.77
C GLN A 486 21.17 3.49 -22.64
N LYS A 487 21.23 3.71 -23.95
CA LYS A 487 21.56 2.65 -24.90
C LYS A 487 22.93 2.09 -24.54
N ASP A 488 22.97 0.80 -24.29
CA ASP A 488 24.20 0.09 -24.01
C ASP A 488 24.33 -1.05 -25.00
N ASP A 489 25.48 -1.08 -25.65
CA ASP A 489 25.74 -2.07 -26.66
C ASP A 489 25.73 -3.48 -26.07
N VAL A 490 25.87 -3.70 -24.74
CA VAL A 490 25.84 -5.03 -24.11
C VAL A 490 24.50 -5.37 -23.49
N ALA A 491 23.87 -4.50 -22.71
CA ALA A 491 22.65 -4.82 -21.99
C ALA A 491 21.37 -4.49 -22.75
N GLY A 492 21.47 -3.84 -23.92
CA GLY A 492 20.38 -3.18 -24.64
C GLY A 492 20.12 -1.79 -24.06
N GLU A 493 19.66 -1.75 -22.82
CA GLU A 493 19.60 -0.53 -22.01
C GLU A 493 20.36 -0.80 -20.71
N VAL A 494 21.25 0.12 -20.32
CA VAL A 494 21.74 0.20 -18.94
C VAL A 494 21.07 1.37 -18.25
N PRO A 495 20.71 1.22 -16.96
CA PRO A 495 20.27 2.36 -16.19
C PRO A 495 21.44 3.33 -16.06
N VAL A 496 21.24 4.57 -16.52
CA VAL A 496 22.22 5.64 -16.33
C VAL A 496 21.58 6.76 -15.55
N ALA A 497 22.32 7.19 -14.54
CA ALA A 497 21.91 8.21 -13.62
C ALA A 497 22.46 9.57 -14.06
N PHE A 498 21.55 10.51 -14.31
CA PHE A 498 21.88 11.93 -14.30
C PHE A 498 21.86 12.39 -12.84
N VAL A 499 23.06 12.65 -12.31
CA VAL A 499 23.27 12.95 -10.90
C VAL A 499 23.55 14.44 -10.73
N VAL A 500 22.72 15.13 -9.95
CA VAL A 500 22.99 16.49 -9.50
C VAL A 500 23.83 16.38 -8.22
N ARG A 501 25.08 16.87 -8.25
CA ARG A 501 25.96 16.85 -7.06
C ARG A 501 25.58 17.96 -6.09
N SER A 502 25.69 17.68 -4.80
CA SER A 502 25.60 18.69 -3.74
C SER A 502 26.77 19.68 -3.85
N SER A 503 26.54 20.98 -3.61
CA SER A 503 27.54 22.05 -3.80
C SER A 503 28.77 21.87 -2.89
N ASN A 504 29.97 21.89 -3.50
CA ASN A 504 31.33 21.67 -2.95
C ASN A 504 31.82 20.22 -2.80
N ASP A 505 31.15 19.21 -3.37
CA ASP A 505 31.59 17.81 -3.27
C ASP A 505 32.27 17.27 -4.55
N SER A 506 33.35 16.49 -4.37
CA SER A 506 34.14 15.89 -5.45
C SER A 506 33.82 14.41 -5.67
N ILE A 507 32.55 14.02 -5.59
CA ILE A 507 32.15 12.63 -5.81
C ILE A 507 32.36 12.23 -7.27
N THR A 508 33.15 11.18 -7.47
CA THR A 508 33.50 10.65 -8.78
C THR A 508 32.42 9.70 -9.28
N GLU A 509 32.37 9.49 -10.60
CA GLU A 509 31.46 8.53 -11.22
C GLU A 509 31.64 7.12 -10.64
N ASP A 510 32.88 6.69 -10.43
CA ASP A 510 33.19 5.36 -9.87
C ASP A 510 32.71 5.23 -8.42
N ALA A 511 32.81 6.29 -7.61
CA ALA A 511 32.28 6.27 -6.24
C ALA A 511 30.75 6.16 -6.20
N VAL A 512 30.05 6.74 -7.17
CA VAL A 512 28.58 6.58 -7.30
C VAL A 512 28.24 5.17 -7.75
N LYS A 513 28.97 4.61 -8.71
CA LYS A 513 28.77 3.22 -9.17
C LYS A 513 29.07 2.23 -8.04
N ASP A 514 30.16 2.43 -7.30
CA ASP A 514 30.55 1.61 -6.15
C ASP A 514 29.55 1.71 -5.00
N PHE A 515 28.96 2.88 -4.78
CA PHE A 515 27.88 3.06 -3.80
C PHE A 515 26.61 2.27 -4.17
N ILE A 516 26.29 2.20 -5.46
CA ILE A 516 25.18 1.39 -5.95
C ILE A 516 25.54 -0.11 -5.95
N ALA A 517 26.82 -0.46 -6.10
CA ALA A 517 27.31 -1.84 -6.16
C ALA A 517 27.60 -2.49 -4.79
N LYS A 518 28.07 -1.72 -3.79
CA LYS A 518 28.35 -2.21 -2.43
C LYS A 518 27.11 -2.03 -1.57
N GLN A 519 26.59 -3.14 -1.05
CA GLN A 519 25.46 -3.11 -0.14
C GLN A 519 25.93 -3.34 1.29
N ILE A 520 25.26 -2.69 2.24
CA ILE A 520 25.46 -3.03 3.65
C ILE A 520 24.78 -4.39 3.84
N TYR A 521 25.51 -5.41 4.30
CA TYR A 521 24.95 -6.71 4.65
C TYR A 521 24.92 -6.86 6.16
N ILE A 522 23.86 -7.48 6.67
CA ILE A 522 23.68 -7.86 8.06
C ILE A 522 24.03 -9.34 8.17
N VAL A 523 25.09 -9.63 8.91
CA VAL A 523 25.59 -10.96 9.27
C VAL A 523 25.03 -11.29 10.65
N TYR A 524 24.01 -12.14 10.71
CA TYR A 524 23.38 -12.58 11.95
C TYR A 524 23.96 -13.94 12.37
N MET A 525 24.37 -14.07 13.63
CA MET A 525 25.08 -15.23 14.19
C MET A 525 24.28 -15.91 15.32
N GLY A 526 23.01 -15.57 15.48
CA GLY A 526 22.10 -16.20 16.45
C GLY A 526 22.20 -15.66 17.88
N GLU A 527 21.52 -16.32 18.82
CA GLU A 527 21.57 -15.95 20.25
C GLU A 527 22.97 -16.12 20.84
N LYS A 528 23.35 -15.25 21.79
CA LYS A 528 24.68 -15.26 22.42
C LYS A 528 24.91 -16.57 23.20
N LYS A 529 25.70 -17.49 22.63
CA LYS A 529 26.13 -18.73 23.31
C LYS A 529 27.37 -18.43 24.17
N ASN A 530 27.23 -18.56 25.49
CA ASN A 530 28.23 -18.38 26.57
C ASN A 530 28.34 -16.99 27.23
N ASN A 531 28.24 -16.99 28.56
CA ASN A 531 28.29 -15.84 29.47
C ASN A 531 29.69 -15.22 29.71
N ASN A 532 30.72 -15.61 28.96
CA ASN A 532 32.12 -15.27 29.28
C ASN A 532 32.84 -14.32 28.30
N TRP A 533 32.17 -13.85 27.23
CA TRP A 533 32.78 -12.93 26.26
C TRP A 533 32.29 -11.49 26.49
N ASP A 534 33.22 -10.59 26.81
CA ASP A 534 32.97 -9.16 26.93
C ASP A 534 32.82 -8.51 25.54
N GLU A 535 32.31 -7.28 25.49
CA GLU A 535 31.99 -6.59 24.23
C GLU A 535 33.23 -6.36 23.34
N PHE A 536 34.40 -6.20 23.95
CA PHE A 536 35.68 -6.01 23.27
C PHE A 536 36.10 -7.29 22.54
N SER A 537 35.82 -8.46 23.11
CA SER A 537 36.06 -9.76 22.48
C SER A 537 35.10 -10.08 21.33
N THR A 538 33.83 -9.63 21.39
CA THR A 538 32.86 -9.83 20.30
C THR A 538 33.16 -8.97 19.07
N GLN A 539 33.50 -7.70 19.26
CA GLN A 539 33.90 -6.86 18.13
C GLN A 539 35.23 -7.31 17.50
N SER A 540 36.17 -7.82 18.32
CA SER A 540 37.41 -8.40 17.82
C SER A 540 37.17 -9.65 16.98
N LEU A 541 36.18 -10.48 17.35
CA LEU A 541 35.74 -11.63 16.56
C LEU A 541 35.14 -11.20 15.20
N HIS A 542 34.29 -10.19 15.17
CA HIS A 542 33.72 -9.68 13.92
C HIS A 542 34.79 -9.08 12.99
N HIS A 543 35.78 -8.39 13.55
CA HIS A 543 36.92 -7.93 12.78
C HIS A 543 37.78 -9.08 12.25
N SER A 544 37.97 -10.17 13.00
CA SER A 544 38.70 -11.34 12.48
C SER A 544 37.94 -12.07 11.38
N MET A 545 36.61 -12.10 11.41
CA MET A 545 35.79 -12.68 10.34
C MET A 545 35.82 -11.83 9.08
N LEU A 546 35.74 -10.50 9.21
CA LEU A 546 35.88 -9.58 8.08
C LEU A 546 37.28 -9.59 7.47
N LEU A 547 38.30 -9.92 8.25
CA LEU A 547 39.67 -10.12 7.79
C LEU A 547 39.82 -11.32 6.85
N GLU A 548 38.92 -12.30 6.88
CA GLU A 548 38.97 -13.43 5.96
C GLU A 548 38.48 -13.08 4.55
N VAL A 549 37.76 -11.98 4.40
CA VAL A 549 37.19 -11.53 3.12
C VAL A 549 37.73 -10.18 2.63
N HIS A 550 38.59 -9.52 3.40
CA HIS A 550 39.22 -8.26 3.01
C HIS A 550 40.75 -8.34 3.04
N GLU A 551 41.39 -7.65 2.10
CA GLU A 551 42.84 -7.76 1.84
C GLU A 551 43.74 -7.16 2.94
N SER A 552 43.18 -6.42 3.91
CA SER A 552 43.95 -5.83 5.01
C SER A 552 43.13 -5.61 6.28
N ILE A 553 43.82 -5.51 7.42
CA ILE A 553 43.23 -5.23 8.75
C ILE A 553 42.49 -3.89 8.77
N ASP A 554 42.99 -2.90 8.04
CA ASP A 554 42.37 -1.57 8.00
C ASP A 554 41.09 -1.60 7.16
N ALA A 555 41.10 -2.28 6.00
CA ALA A 555 39.90 -2.49 5.18
C ALA A 555 38.80 -3.28 5.92
N ALA A 556 39.16 -4.31 6.68
CA ALA A 556 38.22 -5.09 7.50
C ALA A 556 37.65 -4.31 8.69
N LYS A 557 38.38 -3.30 9.18
CA LYS A 557 37.88 -2.40 10.23
C LYS A 557 36.98 -1.32 9.66
N GLU A 558 37.29 -0.81 8.48
CA GLU A 558 36.52 0.22 7.78
C GLU A 558 35.21 -0.32 7.18
N SER A 559 35.16 -1.59 6.79
CA SER A 559 33.94 -2.22 6.29
C SER A 559 32.92 -2.54 7.38
N LEU A 560 33.34 -2.69 8.64
CA LEU A 560 32.45 -2.96 9.78
C LEU A 560 31.65 -1.70 10.16
N ILE A 561 30.35 -1.72 9.90
CA ILE A 561 29.42 -0.60 10.18
C ILE A 561 28.89 -0.68 11.62
N TYR A 562 28.40 -1.86 12.03
CA TYR A 562 27.88 -2.10 13.38
C TYR A 562 28.25 -3.50 13.86
N SER A 563 28.54 -3.65 15.15
CA SER A 563 28.80 -4.93 15.81
C SER A 563 27.74 -5.18 16.88
N TYR A 564 26.93 -6.21 16.70
CA TYR A 564 25.83 -6.61 17.58
C TYR A 564 26.30 -7.77 18.47
N GLY A 565 26.66 -7.50 19.72
CA GLY A 565 27.23 -8.52 20.65
C GLY A 565 26.53 -8.63 22.01
N ARG A 566 25.39 -7.96 22.17
CA ARG A 566 24.73 -7.77 23.47
C ARG A 566 23.54 -8.67 23.74
N SER A 567 22.56 -8.68 22.82
CA SER A 567 21.32 -9.46 22.95
C SER A 567 21.30 -10.69 22.05
N PHE A 568 22.06 -10.62 20.96
CA PHE A 568 22.34 -11.69 19.99
C PHE A 568 23.71 -11.36 19.39
N ASN A 569 24.31 -12.30 18.68
CA ASN A 569 25.58 -12.13 18.01
C ASN A 569 25.37 -11.83 16.52
N GLY A 570 26.17 -10.93 15.96
CA GLY A 570 26.12 -10.56 14.55
C GLY A 570 26.73 -9.18 14.28
N PHE A 571 26.87 -8.79 13.02
CA PHE A 571 27.38 -7.48 12.64
C PHE A 571 26.78 -7.00 11.32
N ALA A 572 26.79 -5.68 11.08
CA ALA A 572 26.52 -5.10 9.78
C ALA A 572 27.84 -4.61 9.19
N ALA A 573 28.15 -4.99 7.96
CA ALA A 573 29.34 -4.59 7.25
C ALA A 573 29.03 -4.29 5.78
N MET A 574 29.82 -3.40 5.18
CA MET A 574 29.74 -3.10 3.76
C MET A 574 30.52 -4.18 3.00
N LEU A 575 29.81 -5.04 2.28
CA LEU A 575 30.34 -6.23 1.62
C LEU A 575 29.91 -6.27 0.15
N SER A 576 30.73 -6.87 -0.71
CA SER A 576 30.27 -7.36 -2.01
C SER A 576 29.41 -8.62 -1.85
N GLU A 577 28.66 -8.98 -2.88
CA GLU A 577 27.84 -10.20 -2.86
C GLU A 577 28.70 -11.47 -2.67
N GLU A 578 29.93 -11.45 -3.18
CA GLU A 578 30.92 -12.52 -3.06
C GLU A 578 31.51 -12.60 -1.65
N GLU A 579 31.89 -11.45 -1.06
CA GLU A 579 32.37 -11.37 0.33
C GLU A 579 31.27 -11.79 1.32
N ALA A 580 30.01 -11.40 1.07
CA ALA A 580 28.85 -11.81 1.86
C ALA A 580 28.57 -13.32 1.77
N ALA A 581 28.78 -13.93 0.60
CA ALA A 581 28.63 -15.38 0.41
C ALA A 581 29.72 -16.17 1.16
N ILE A 582 30.97 -15.70 1.16
CA ILE A 582 32.06 -16.32 1.93
C ILE A 582 31.76 -16.25 3.44
N ILE A 583 31.30 -15.10 3.92
CA ILE A 583 30.91 -14.96 5.33
C ILE A 583 29.69 -15.83 5.68
N TYR A 584 28.74 -16.02 4.76
CA TYR A 584 27.57 -16.89 4.99
C TYR A 584 27.95 -18.34 5.27
N ASP A 585 29.04 -18.84 4.68
CA ASP A 585 29.51 -20.22 4.84
C ASP A 585 30.32 -20.46 6.14
N MET A 586 30.59 -19.42 6.94
CA MET A 586 31.26 -19.55 8.24
C MET A 586 30.37 -20.26 9.26
N GLU A 587 30.93 -21.20 10.04
CA GLU A 587 30.18 -22.08 10.95
C GLU A 587 29.37 -21.31 12.01
N GLU A 588 29.85 -20.13 12.39
CA GLU A 588 29.25 -19.27 13.40
C GLU A 588 28.14 -18.34 12.85
N VAL A 589 27.91 -18.32 11.52
CA VAL A 589 26.94 -17.42 10.86
C VAL A 589 25.61 -18.14 10.60
N VAL A 590 24.52 -17.52 11.04
CA VAL A 590 23.15 -18.05 10.91
C VAL A 590 22.48 -17.55 9.64
N SER A 591 22.68 -16.28 9.28
CA SER A 591 22.23 -15.72 8.02
C SER A 591 23.00 -14.46 7.65
N VAL A 592 23.22 -14.24 6.36
CA VAL A 592 23.75 -12.99 5.80
C VAL A 592 22.73 -12.44 4.83
N PHE A 593 22.30 -11.19 5.00
CA PHE A 593 21.27 -10.58 4.16
C PHE A 593 21.51 -9.10 3.98
N PRO A 594 21.18 -8.51 2.80
CA PRO A 594 21.40 -7.10 2.54
C PRO A 594 20.48 -6.22 3.40
N ASN A 595 20.99 -5.05 3.80
CA ASN A 595 20.29 -3.97 4.45
C ASN A 595 19.49 -3.20 3.40
N LEU A 596 18.22 -3.58 3.26
CA LEU A 596 17.32 -3.01 2.26
C LEU A 596 16.58 -1.79 2.82
N GLY A 597 16.57 -0.69 2.05
CA GLY A 597 15.68 0.44 2.28
C GLY A 597 14.25 0.12 1.84
N LEU A 598 13.26 0.50 2.65
CA LEU A 598 11.83 0.28 2.38
C LEU A 598 11.21 1.52 1.69
N GLU A 599 10.23 1.34 0.80
CA GLU A 599 9.56 2.43 0.06
C GLU A 599 8.81 3.44 0.95
N LEU A 600 8.86 4.72 0.56
CA LEU A 600 8.05 5.81 1.15
C LEU A 600 6.68 5.91 0.45
N GLN A 601 5.62 5.66 1.22
CA GLN A 601 4.23 5.71 0.78
C GLN A 601 3.57 7.03 1.19
N THR A 602 2.66 7.53 0.34
CA THR A 602 1.91 8.78 0.54
C THR A 602 1.09 8.79 1.84
N THR A 603 0.55 9.95 2.21
CA THR A 603 0.04 10.33 3.56
C THR A 603 -1.05 9.47 4.23
N ARG A 604 -1.35 8.28 3.71
CA ARG A 604 -1.61 7.02 4.44
C ARG A 604 -2.92 6.86 5.22
N SER A 605 -3.50 7.90 5.82
CA SER A 605 -4.71 7.75 6.66
C SER A 605 -5.97 7.44 5.85
N TRP A 606 -6.15 8.06 4.68
CA TRP A 606 -7.28 7.79 3.77
C TRP A 606 -7.14 6.46 3.05
N ASP A 607 -5.93 6.12 2.60
CA ASP A 607 -5.64 4.82 1.97
C ASP A 607 -5.86 3.66 2.95
N PHE A 608 -5.47 3.84 4.23
CA PHE A 608 -5.74 2.89 5.30
C PHE A 608 -7.24 2.59 5.47
N MET A 609 -8.10 3.60 5.26
CA MET A 609 -9.56 3.42 5.31
C MET A 609 -10.15 2.86 4.01
N GLY A 610 -9.31 2.52 3.02
CA GLY A 610 -9.73 2.07 1.69
C GLY A 610 -10.34 3.18 0.84
N PHE A 611 -10.06 4.44 1.16
CA PHE A 611 -10.60 5.62 0.46
C PHE A 611 -9.60 6.15 -0.58
N THR A 612 -9.25 5.31 -1.55
CA THR A 612 -8.34 5.64 -2.66
C THR A 612 -9.08 6.28 -3.84
N ASP A 613 -8.35 6.91 -4.76
CA ASP A 613 -8.97 7.56 -5.94
C ASP A 613 -9.63 6.55 -6.88
N ASP A 614 -9.14 5.32 -6.92
CA ASP A 614 -9.78 4.24 -7.66
C ASP A 614 -11.01 3.69 -6.97
N ALA A 615 -11.02 3.64 -5.64
CA ALA A 615 -12.14 3.10 -4.87
C ALA A 615 -13.31 4.10 -4.75
N SER A 616 -13.02 5.41 -4.69
CA SER A 616 -14.05 6.46 -4.70
C SER A 616 -14.75 6.60 -6.07
N LYS A 617 -14.04 6.36 -7.18
CA LYS A 617 -14.60 6.32 -8.55
C LYS A 617 -15.62 5.19 -8.79
N LEU A 618 -15.66 4.17 -7.92
CA LEU A 618 -16.62 3.06 -7.98
C LEU A 618 -17.97 3.38 -7.31
N THR A 619 -18.11 4.56 -6.71
CA THR A 619 -19.36 5.05 -6.11
C THR A 619 -20.03 6.10 -7.01
N PRO A 620 -21.34 6.42 -6.85
CA PRO A 620 -22.06 7.36 -7.71
C PRO A 620 -21.32 8.69 -7.90
N PRO A 621 -21.47 9.38 -9.04
CA PRO A 621 -20.68 10.57 -9.37
C PRO A 621 -20.70 11.60 -8.23
N PHE A 622 -19.54 11.76 -7.61
CA PHE A 622 -19.30 12.68 -6.51
C PHE A 622 -18.99 14.08 -7.05
N ASP A 623 -19.89 15.03 -6.79
CA ASP A 623 -19.56 16.45 -6.91
C ASP A 623 -19.70 17.15 -5.55
N GLY A 624 -18.63 17.08 -4.75
CA GLY A 624 -18.54 17.75 -3.46
C GLY A 624 -18.54 19.29 -3.53
N ARG A 625 -18.49 19.90 -4.74
CA ARG A 625 -18.36 21.38 -4.91
C ARG A 625 -19.51 22.19 -4.33
N ASN A 626 -20.65 21.54 -4.05
CA ASN A 626 -21.82 22.18 -3.44
C ASN A 626 -21.95 21.94 -1.93
N ILE A 627 -21.03 21.18 -1.33
CA ILE A 627 -20.98 20.95 0.12
C ILE A 627 -20.10 21.99 0.79
N ILE A 628 -20.58 22.55 1.89
CA ILE A 628 -19.90 23.57 2.69
C ILE A 628 -19.64 23.02 4.09
N ILE A 629 -18.37 22.88 4.45
CA ILE A 629 -17.94 22.42 5.78
C ILE A 629 -17.57 23.64 6.63
N GLY A 630 -18.28 23.83 7.74
CA GLY A 630 -17.97 24.82 8.77
C GLY A 630 -16.88 24.29 9.71
N MET A 631 -15.70 24.91 9.70
CA MET A 631 -14.56 24.54 10.54
C MET A 631 -14.51 25.44 11.78
N PHE A 632 -14.79 24.88 12.95
CA PHE A 632 -14.73 25.60 14.23
C PHE A 632 -13.39 25.27 14.90
N ASP A 633 -12.44 26.20 14.84
CA ASP A 633 -11.07 25.92 15.22
C ASP A 633 -10.25 27.21 15.53
N THR A 634 -8.92 27.16 15.42
CA THR A 634 -7.98 28.28 15.60
C THR A 634 -7.84 29.17 14.36
N GLY A 635 -8.66 28.96 13.33
CA GLY A 635 -8.62 29.70 12.07
C GLY A 635 -8.15 28.82 10.91
N ILE A 636 -7.67 29.45 9.84
CA ILE A 636 -7.01 28.75 8.71
C ILE A 636 -5.81 29.56 8.19
N TRP A 637 -4.82 28.88 7.63
CA TRP A 637 -3.75 29.50 6.85
C TRP A 637 -4.12 29.46 5.36
N PRO A 638 -4.67 30.54 4.79
CA PRO A 638 -5.30 30.49 3.46
C PRO A 638 -4.32 30.25 2.32
N GLU A 639 -3.03 30.56 2.49
CA GLU A 639 -1.99 30.38 1.48
C GLU A 639 -1.47 28.94 1.40
N SER A 640 -1.91 28.01 2.26
CA SER A 640 -1.52 26.62 2.12
C SER A 640 -2.00 26.05 0.79
N GLU A 641 -1.16 25.30 0.10
CA GLU A 641 -1.51 24.58 -1.13
C GLU A 641 -2.74 23.68 -0.95
N SER A 642 -3.00 23.19 0.27
CA SER A 642 -4.19 22.40 0.59
C SER A 642 -5.51 23.15 0.35
N PHE A 643 -5.46 24.49 0.27
CA PHE A 643 -6.63 25.37 0.13
C PHE A 643 -6.62 26.23 -1.15
N ASN A 644 -5.76 25.91 -2.10
CA ASN A 644 -5.83 26.50 -3.45
C ASN A 644 -7.15 26.10 -4.14
N ASP A 645 -7.79 27.03 -4.84
CA ASP A 645 -9.13 26.90 -5.43
C ASP A 645 -9.15 26.60 -6.92
N GLU A 646 -8.01 26.26 -7.52
CA GLU A 646 -7.93 25.79 -8.90
C GLU A 646 -8.96 24.69 -9.21
N GLY A 647 -9.64 24.81 -10.35
CA GLY A 647 -10.67 23.86 -10.77
C GLY A 647 -12.01 23.98 -10.04
N LEU A 648 -12.15 24.91 -9.09
CA LEU A 648 -13.41 25.19 -8.40
C LEU A 648 -14.14 26.41 -8.97
N GLY A 649 -15.40 26.23 -9.35
CA GLY A 649 -16.29 27.34 -9.73
C GLY A 649 -16.71 28.21 -8.55
N PRO A 650 -17.56 29.23 -8.75
CA PRO A 650 -17.97 30.17 -7.70
C PRO A 650 -18.67 29.46 -6.51
N PRO A 651 -18.73 30.11 -5.33
CA PRO A 651 -19.40 29.55 -4.16
C PRO A 651 -20.88 29.19 -4.44
N PRO A 652 -21.41 28.13 -3.78
CA PRO A 652 -22.80 27.70 -3.99
C PRO A 652 -23.82 28.81 -3.71
N LYS A 653 -24.88 28.90 -4.52
CA LYS A 653 -25.92 29.96 -4.39
C LYS A 653 -26.62 30.01 -3.02
N LYS A 654 -26.59 28.92 -2.25
CA LYS A 654 -27.15 28.83 -0.90
C LYS A 654 -26.29 29.54 0.16
N TRP A 655 -25.00 29.76 -0.13
CA TRP A 655 -24.06 30.39 0.79
C TRP A 655 -24.46 31.84 1.09
N ARG A 656 -24.45 32.19 2.38
CA ARG A 656 -24.79 33.53 2.89
C ARG A 656 -23.69 34.14 3.75
N GLY A 657 -22.63 33.38 4.04
CA GLY A 657 -21.53 33.87 4.86
C GLY A 657 -20.64 34.88 4.17
N LYS A 658 -19.76 35.46 4.98
CA LYS A 658 -18.91 36.59 4.61
C LYS A 658 -17.44 36.23 4.80
N CYS A 659 -16.58 37.00 4.17
CA CYS A 659 -15.15 36.97 4.42
C CYS A 659 -14.74 38.22 5.19
N GLN A 660 -14.27 38.05 6.42
CA GLN A 660 -13.58 39.09 7.17
C GLN A 660 -12.13 39.20 6.64
N THR A 661 -11.74 40.38 6.16
CA THR A 661 -10.50 40.58 5.38
C THR A 661 -9.39 41.28 6.16
N GLU A 662 -9.55 41.45 7.47
CA GLU A 662 -8.54 42.02 8.36
C GLU A 662 -7.25 41.17 8.37
N HIS A 663 -6.10 41.81 8.64
CA HIS A 663 -4.77 41.17 8.69
C HIS A 663 -4.38 40.34 7.45
N ASN A 664 -4.58 40.92 6.26
CA ASN A 664 -4.20 40.31 4.98
C ASN A 664 -4.85 38.93 4.77
N PHE A 665 -6.13 38.81 5.12
CA PHE A 665 -6.89 37.58 4.90
C PHE A 665 -7.79 37.74 3.67
N THR A 666 -7.75 36.75 2.76
CA THR A 666 -8.60 36.72 1.57
C THR A 666 -9.21 35.34 1.39
N CYS A 667 -10.53 35.32 1.19
CA CYS A 667 -11.25 34.13 0.75
C CYS A 667 -11.08 33.92 -0.75
N ASN A 668 -11.23 32.67 -1.18
CA ASN A 668 -11.20 32.25 -2.58
C ASN A 668 -12.38 31.28 -2.84
N ASN A 669 -12.38 30.56 -3.95
CA ASN A 669 -13.45 29.59 -4.20
C ASN A 669 -13.35 28.33 -3.32
N LYS A 670 -12.21 28.05 -2.68
CA LYS A 670 -12.04 26.93 -1.76
C LYS A 670 -12.48 27.30 -0.34
N ILE A 671 -11.87 28.34 0.21
CA ILE A 671 -12.24 28.99 1.48
C ILE A 671 -13.22 30.11 1.14
N ILE A 672 -14.52 29.81 1.22
CA ILE A 672 -15.58 30.72 0.75
C ILE A 672 -16.09 31.67 1.85
N GLY A 673 -15.69 31.42 3.10
CA GLY A 673 -16.12 32.14 4.28
C GLY A 673 -15.06 32.10 5.37
N ALA A 674 -14.89 33.22 6.06
CA ALA A 674 -13.93 33.32 7.14
C ALA A 674 -14.41 34.36 8.16
N ARG A 675 -14.58 33.91 9.40
CA ARG A 675 -14.98 34.73 10.55
C ARG A 675 -14.14 34.38 11.77
N TYR A 676 -13.99 35.34 12.68
CA TYR A 676 -13.38 35.12 13.99
C TYR A 676 -14.24 35.70 15.11
N TYR A 677 -14.13 35.10 16.29
CA TYR A 677 -14.90 35.46 17.49
C TYR A 677 -13.95 35.48 18.68
N GLN A 678 -13.80 36.64 19.31
CA GLN A 678 -12.90 36.82 20.45
C GLN A 678 -13.62 37.62 21.55
N SER A 679 -14.43 36.91 22.33
CA SER A 679 -15.12 37.46 23.50
C SER A 679 -14.17 37.77 24.65
N PHE A 680 -13.00 37.11 24.66
CA PHE A 680 -11.97 37.23 25.70
C PHE A 680 -10.57 36.94 25.11
N GLY A 681 -9.58 37.81 25.34
CA GLY A 681 -8.21 37.65 24.82
C GLY A 681 -7.32 38.90 24.96
N LEU A 682 -5.98 38.71 24.93
CA LEU A 682 -4.93 39.72 25.10
C LEU A 682 -4.72 40.56 23.81
N GLU A 683 -4.22 41.80 23.93
CA GLU A 683 -4.10 42.78 22.82
C GLU A 683 -3.17 42.36 21.66
N ASP A 684 -2.31 41.36 21.84
CA ASP A 684 -1.18 41.04 20.94
C ASP A 684 -1.46 39.99 19.84
N GLN A 685 -2.71 39.54 19.61
CA GLN A 685 -3.06 38.53 18.58
C GLN A 685 -3.67 39.14 17.30
N PHE A 686 -3.49 38.50 16.15
CA PHE A 686 -4.17 38.92 14.91
C PHE A 686 -5.68 38.75 15.06
N LYS A 687 -6.40 39.86 15.10
CA LYS A 687 -7.88 39.89 15.09
C LYS A 687 -8.38 39.59 13.68
N SER A 688 -8.21 38.34 13.27
CA SER A 688 -8.59 37.80 11.96
C SER A 688 -8.85 36.30 12.05
N ALA A 689 -9.40 35.72 10.99
CA ALA A 689 -9.58 34.27 10.85
C ALA A 689 -8.27 33.50 10.53
N ARG A 690 -7.12 34.19 10.46
CA ARG A 690 -5.82 33.59 10.20
C ARG A 690 -5.39 32.68 11.35
N ASP A 691 -4.84 31.52 10.99
CA ASP A 691 -4.36 30.52 11.95
C ASP A 691 -2.91 30.77 12.38
N GLU A 692 -2.74 31.17 13.62
CA GLU A 692 -1.42 31.34 14.28
C GLU A 692 -0.99 30.08 15.04
N SER A 693 -1.92 29.15 15.26
CA SER A 693 -1.67 27.93 16.05
C SER A 693 -1.32 26.73 15.18
N GLY A 694 -1.74 26.72 13.91
CA GLY A 694 -1.59 25.60 12.97
C GLY A 694 -2.68 24.53 13.09
N HIS A 695 -3.36 24.43 14.23
CA HIS A 695 -4.35 23.38 14.51
C HIS A 695 -5.56 23.42 13.53
N GLY A 696 -6.12 24.60 13.27
CA GLY A 696 -7.25 24.77 12.37
C GLY A 696 -6.92 24.48 10.91
N SER A 697 -5.72 24.87 10.46
CA SER A 697 -5.21 24.51 9.13
C SER A 697 -5.03 23.00 8.99
N HIS A 698 -4.51 22.34 10.03
CA HIS A 698 -4.34 20.89 10.06
C HIS A 698 -5.69 20.18 9.94
N ALA A 699 -6.65 20.52 10.80
CA ALA A 699 -7.97 19.92 10.78
C ALA A 699 -8.72 20.18 9.46
N ALA A 700 -8.68 21.41 8.92
CA ALA A 700 -9.34 21.76 7.67
C ALA A 700 -8.75 21.00 6.48
N SER A 701 -7.43 20.81 6.44
CA SER A 701 -6.76 20.06 5.37
C SER A 701 -7.11 18.56 5.39
N ILE A 702 -7.32 17.98 6.57
CA ILE A 702 -7.77 16.58 6.68
C ILE A 702 -9.23 16.44 6.23
N ALA A 703 -10.12 17.38 6.59
CA ALA A 703 -11.52 17.28 6.19
C ALA A 703 -11.71 17.51 4.68
N ALA A 704 -11.05 18.53 4.13
CA ALA A 704 -11.33 19.04 2.79
C ALA A 704 -10.09 19.55 2.05
N GLY A 705 -8.86 19.27 2.47
CA GLY A 705 -7.67 19.65 1.70
C GLY A 705 -7.71 19.06 0.30
N ARG A 706 -7.27 19.83 -0.71
CA ARG A 706 -7.02 19.27 -2.04
C ARG A 706 -5.81 18.34 -2.00
N GLU A 707 -5.60 17.65 -3.10
CA GLU A 707 -4.39 16.85 -3.30
C GLU A 707 -3.16 17.75 -3.44
N VAL A 708 -2.15 17.50 -2.62
CA VAL A 708 -0.85 18.18 -2.64
C VAL A 708 0.27 17.15 -2.65
N VAL A 709 1.00 17.06 -3.76
CA VAL A 709 2.10 16.10 -3.95
C VAL A 709 3.34 16.57 -3.21
N GLY A 710 4.06 15.64 -2.57
CA GLY A 710 5.34 15.94 -1.91
C GLY A 710 5.23 16.49 -0.48
N ALA A 711 4.03 16.56 0.09
CA ALA A 711 3.81 16.92 1.48
C ALA A 711 4.63 16.02 2.43
N ASN A 712 5.33 16.63 3.40
CA ASN A 712 6.19 15.94 4.35
C ASN A 712 6.44 16.79 5.61
N TYR A 713 6.84 16.14 6.69
CA TYR A 713 7.33 16.80 7.90
C TYR A 713 8.83 16.52 8.07
N PHE A 714 9.68 17.43 7.60
CA PHE A 714 11.14 17.24 7.55
C PHE A 714 11.57 15.94 6.85
N GLY A 715 10.90 15.56 5.76
CA GLY A 715 11.11 14.32 5.03
C GLY A 715 10.34 13.11 5.58
N LEU A 716 9.81 13.19 6.81
CA LEU A 716 8.93 12.15 7.36
C LEU A 716 7.55 12.21 6.68
N ALA A 717 6.92 11.03 6.55
CA ALA A 717 5.59 10.89 5.96
C ALA A 717 5.46 11.41 4.51
N LYS A 718 6.57 11.49 3.76
CA LYS A 718 6.59 12.08 2.42
C LYS A 718 5.59 11.42 1.46
N GLY A 719 4.74 12.24 0.83
CA GLY A 719 3.97 11.89 -0.35
C GLY A 719 2.76 12.80 -0.55
N THR A 720 1.66 12.31 -1.14
CA THR A 720 0.49 13.13 -1.46
C THR A 720 -0.43 13.32 -0.27
N ALA A 721 -0.59 14.55 0.22
CA ALA A 721 -1.61 14.92 1.22
C ALA A 721 -2.96 15.17 0.55
N LYS A 722 -4.06 14.67 1.12
CA LYS A 722 -5.43 14.99 0.67
C LYS A 722 -6.45 14.89 1.80
N GLY A 723 -7.54 15.63 1.69
CA GLY A 723 -8.68 15.55 2.58
C GLY A 723 -9.73 14.53 2.16
N GLY A 724 -10.70 14.24 3.03
CA GLY A 724 -11.77 13.27 2.75
C GLY A 724 -12.80 13.75 1.73
N SER A 725 -12.96 15.06 1.60
CA SER A 725 -13.79 15.69 0.56
C SER A 725 -13.02 16.83 -0.13
N PRO A 726 -12.06 16.51 -1.03
CA PRO A 726 -11.17 17.50 -1.65
C PRO A 726 -11.88 18.63 -2.40
N ASN A 727 -13.08 18.37 -2.92
CA ASN A 727 -13.88 19.36 -3.66
C ASN A 727 -14.86 20.16 -2.78
N ALA A 728 -15.01 19.83 -1.49
CA ALA A 728 -15.90 20.57 -0.59
C ALA A 728 -15.39 22.00 -0.33
N ARG A 729 -16.31 22.93 -0.11
CA ARG A 729 -16.00 24.30 0.28
C ARG A 729 -15.74 24.36 1.78
N VAL A 730 -14.85 25.25 2.19
CA VAL A 730 -14.50 25.48 3.59
C VAL A 730 -15.02 26.85 4.03
N ALA A 731 -15.73 26.88 5.15
CA ALA A 731 -16.12 28.10 5.85
C ALA A 731 -15.50 28.08 7.25
N VAL A 732 -14.67 29.06 7.57
CA VAL A 732 -13.85 29.06 8.79
C VAL A 732 -14.47 29.94 9.86
N TYR A 733 -14.59 29.40 11.06
CA TYR A 733 -15.08 30.09 12.25
C TYR A 733 -14.03 29.95 13.35
N LYS A 734 -13.13 30.94 13.46
CA LYS A 734 -12.09 30.97 14.49
C LYS A 734 -12.72 31.27 15.85
N VAL A 735 -12.83 30.26 16.70
CA VAL A 735 -13.41 30.35 18.06
C VAL A 735 -12.40 30.00 19.15
N CYS A 736 -11.21 29.56 18.75
CA CYS A 736 -10.14 29.14 19.64
C CYS A 736 -8.93 30.09 19.54
N TRP A 737 -8.41 30.51 20.69
CA TRP A 737 -7.29 31.43 20.87
C TRP A 737 -6.38 30.91 21.96
N ASN A 738 -5.06 30.89 21.76
CA ASN A 738 -4.10 30.35 22.74
C ASN A 738 -4.50 28.97 23.29
N MET A 739 -4.97 28.08 22.40
CA MET A 739 -5.44 26.73 22.72
C MET A 739 -6.70 26.66 23.63
N ALA A 740 -7.40 27.77 23.83
CA ALA A 740 -8.67 27.84 24.56
C ALA A 740 -9.81 28.28 23.64
N CYS A 741 -10.98 27.67 23.77
CA CYS A 741 -12.17 28.01 23.00
C CYS A 741 -13.27 28.46 23.96
N TYR A 742 -13.65 29.74 23.91
CA TYR A 742 -14.61 30.30 24.87
C TYR A 742 -16.05 30.01 24.47
N ALA A 743 -16.91 29.75 25.46
CA ALA A 743 -18.30 29.35 25.23
C ALA A 743 -19.12 30.37 24.43
N ALA A 744 -18.91 31.67 24.67
CA ALA A 744 -19.59 32.74 23.95
C ALA A 744 -19.22 32.76 22.46
N ASP A 745 -17.93 32.58 22.16
CA ASP A 745 -17.41 32.54 20.79
C ASP A 745 -17.91 31.31 20.03
N ILE A 746 -17.92 30.15 20.69
CA ILE A 746 -18.48 28.91 20.12
C ILE A 746 -19.95 29.10 19.75
N LEU A 747 -20.77 29.67 20.64
CA LEU A 747 -22.20 29.88 20.38
C LEU A 747 -22.46 30.91 19.27
N ALA A 748 -21.68 32.00 19.25
CA ALA A 748 -21.77 33.00 18.19
C ALA A 748 -21.41 32.41 16.82
N ALA A 749 -20.38 31.56 16.76
CA ALA A 749 -20.03 30.84 15.55
C ALA A 749 -21.12 29.85 15.11
N PHE A 750 -21.76 29.13 16.04
CA PHE A 750 -22.89 28.25 15.69
C PHE A 750 -24.06 29.05 15.08
N ASP A 751 -24.40 30.19 15.66
CA ASP A 751 -25.48 31.05 15.16
C ASP A 751 -25.20 31.53 13.73
N ASP A 752 -24.02 32.09 13.50
CA ASP A 752 -23.57 32.52 12.16
C ASP A 752 -23.47 31.33 11.19
N ALA A 753 -22.88 30.19 11.59
CA ALA A 753 -22.68 29.06 10.69
C ALA A 753 -24.01 28.46 10.20
N ILE A 754 -25.00 28.36 11.09
CA ILE A 754 -26.35 27.91 10.75
C ILE A 754 -26.99 28.91 9.77
N ALA A 755 -26.89 30.21 10.04
CA ALA A 755 -27.45 31.26 9.18
C ALA A 755 -26.74 31.37 7.82
N ASP A 756 -25.42 31.14 7.79
CA ASP A 756 -24.57 31.21 6.60
C ASP A 756 -24.83 30.03 5.64
N GLY A 757 -25.46 28.95 6.14
CA GLY A 757 -25.93 27.82 5.34
C GLY A 757 -24.88 26.72 5.15
N VAL A 758 -24.06 26.43 6.17
CA VAL A 758 -23.15 25.28 6.17
C VAL A 758 -23.93 23.96 6.13
N ASP A 759 -23.37 22.92 5.53
CA ASP A 759 -24.00 21.59 5.47
C ASP A 759 -23.59 20.70 6.66
N ILE A 760 -22.34 20.85 7.11
CA ILE A 760 -21.72 20.05 8.15
C ILE A 760 -20.81 20.96 8.98
N ILE A 761 -20.74 20.73 10.29
CA ILE A 761 -19.84 21.42 11.21
C ILE A 761 -18.81 20.43 11.76
N SER A 762 -17.54 20.82 11.71
CA SER A 762 -16.43 20.14 12.37
C SER A 762 -15.99 20.94 13.60
N ALA A 763 -16.08 20.32 14.77
CA ALA A 763 -15.65 20.89 16.05
C ALA A 763 -14.53 20.03 16.65
N SER A 764 -13.29 20.33 16.26
CA SER A 764 -12.10 19.56 16.63
C SER A 764 -11.55 19.90 18.02
N PHE A 765 -12.44 20.21 18.97
CA PHE A 765 -12.10 20.51 20.36
C PHE A 765 -13.10 19.87 21.32
N ALA A 766 -12.67 19.68 22.56
CA ALA A 766 -13.49 19.13 23.63
C ALA A 766 -13.19 19.88 24.92
N GLY A 767 -14.22 20.11 25.75
CA GLY A 767 -14.04 20.72 27.06
C GLY A 767 -13.18 19.83 27.97
N TYR A 768 -12.35 20.44 28.83
CA TYR A 768 -11.59 19.69 29.84
C TYR A 768 -12.51 19.11 30.93
N LEU A 769 -13.58 19.83 31.26
CA LEU A 769 -14.60 19.40 32.21
C LEU A 769 -15.89 18.99 31.49
N GLN A 770 -16.50 17.93 31.99
CA GLN A 770 -17.83 17.50 31.57
C GLN A 770 -18.90 18.41 32.18
N SER A 771 -19.80 18.93 31.34
CA SER A 771 -20.97 19.69 31.77
C SER A 771 -22.26 19.10 31.20
N ARG A 772 -23.38 19.29 31.91
CA ARG A 772 -24.72 18.95 31.42
C ARG A 772 -25.05 19.77 30.17
N PHE A 773 -25.98 19.30 29.34
CA PHE A 773 -26.29 19.93 28.05
C PHE A 773 -26.60 21.43 28.14
N LEU A 774 -27.34 21.85 29.18
CA LEU A 774 -27.73 23.25 29.39
C LEU A 774 -26.56 24.20 29.68
N PHE A 775 -25.39 23.67 30.02
CA PHE A 775 -24.19 24.43 30.33
C PHE A 775 -23.03 24.04 29.40
N ASN A 776 -23.34 23.39 28.29
CA ASN A 776 -22.36 22.98 27.29
C ASN A 776 -22.61 23.73 25.98
N PRO A 777 -21.72 24.66 25.57
CA PRO A 777 -21.94 25.48 24.39
C PRO A 777 -21.99 24.65 23.09
N VAL A 778 -21.19 23.58 22.99
CA VAL A 778 -21.23 22.67 21.84
C VAL A 778 -22.56 21.94 21.81
N ALA A 779 -23.08 21.47 22.95
CA ALA A 779 -24.38 20.80 23.01
C ALA A 779 -25.52 21.72 22.56
N ILE A 780 -25.54 22.97 23.05
CA ILE A 780 -26.58 23.96 22.71
C ILE A 780 -26.48 24.33 21.23
N GLY A 781 -25.32 24.76 20.75
CA GLY A 781 -25.13 25.18 19.36
C GLY A 781 -25.44 24.05 18.37
N SER A 782 -24.93 22.85 18.64
CA SER A 782 -25.20 21.67 17.79
C SER A 782 -26.66 21.20 17.84
N PHE A 783 -27.38 21.44 18.95
CA PHE A 783 -28.82 21.17 19.00
C PHE A 783 -29.58 22.07 18.03
N HIS A 784 -29.22 23.34 17.95
CA HIS A 784 -29.79 24.24 16.94
C HIS A 784 -29.34 23.89 15.52
N ALA A 785 -28.10 23.42 15.34
CA ALA A 785 -27.61 22.94 14.05
C ALA A 785 -28.41 21.73 13.55
N VAL A 786 -28.61 20.71 14.40
CA VAL A 786 -29.35 19.49 14.01
C VAL A 786 -30.81 19.80 13.66
N LYS A 787 -31.44 20.76 14.35
CA LYS A 787 -32.80 21.22 14.04
C LYS A 787 -32.92 21.90 12.67
N ASN A 788 -31.81 22.43 12.16
CA ASN A 788 -31.68 23.01 10.83
C ASN A 788 -31.08 22.03 9.81
N GLY A 789 -30.99 20.74 10.15
CA GLY A 789 -30.51 19.70 9.24
C GLY A 789 -28.99 19.65 9.07
N ILE A 790 -28.23 20.25 10.00
CA ILE A 790 -26.77 20.33 9.98
C ILE A 790 -26.19 19.35 11.00
N LEU A 791 -25.34 18.42 10.55
CA LEU A 791 -24.64 17.49 11.44
C LEU A 791 -23.41 18.17 12.04
N THR A 792 -23.24 18.06 13.36
CA THR A 792 -21.99 18.43 14.04
C THR A 792 -21.19 17.18 14.37
N ILE A 793 -19.95 17.12 13.90
CA ILE A 793 -18.95 16.11 14.26
C ILE A 793 -18.01 16.75 15.27
N ALA A 794 -17.74 16.06 16.38
CA ALA A 794 -16.89 16.58 17.44
C ALA A 794 -15.91 15.54 17.98
N ALA A 795 -14.72 16.01 18.36
CA ALA A 795 -13.69 15.20 18.99
C ALA A 795 -14.15 14.64 20.35
N ALA A 796 -13.82 13.39 20.69
CA ALA A 796 -14.18 12.83 22.00
C ALA A 796 -13.45 13.50 23.18
N GLY A 797 -12.24 14.03 22.93
CA GLY A 797 -11.33 14.56 23.94
C GLY A 797 -10.07 13.70 24.07
N ASN A 798 -9.04 14.26 24.71
CA ASN A 798 -7.72 13.63 24.86
C ASN A 798 -7.39 13.31 26.34
N GLN A 799 -8.40 12.97 27.15
CA GLN A 799 -8.27 12.70 28.60
C GLN A 799 -8.40 11.20 28.95
N GLY A 800 -8.16 10.32 27.98
CA GLY A 800 -8.10 8.87 28.20
C GLY A 800 -6.79 8.42 28.90
N PRO A 801 -6.68 7.12 29.23
CA PRO A 801 -7.60 6.03 28.89
C PRO A 801 -8.71 5.79 29.93
N GLN A 802 -8.83 6.62 30.97
CA GLN A 802 -9.83 6.42 32.02
C GLN A 802 -11.26 6.54 31.48
N ARG A 803 -12.16 5.67 31.98
CA ARG A 803 -13.59 5.67 31.63
C ARG A 803 -14.28 6.96 32.08
N GLY A 804 -15.25 7.39 31.29
CA GLY A 804 -16.09 8.54 31.58
C GLY A 804 -15.37 9.88 31.41
N GLY A 805 -14.34 9.97 30.57
CA GLY A 805 -13.54 11.18 30.33
C GLY A 805 -13.91 11.96 29.07
N LEU A 806 -14.93 11.56 28.30
CA LEU A 806 -15.33 12.27 27.07
C LEU A 806 -16.24 13.47 27.38
N ALA A 807 -15.97 14.62 26.76
CA ALA A 807 -16.73 15.85 27.03
C ALA A 807 -17.84 16.13 26.02
N ASN A 808 -17.69 15.62 24.79
CA ASN A 808 -18.68 15.75 23.72
C ASN A 808 -19.64 14.56 23.74
N HIS A 809 -20.60 14.59 24.65
CA HIS A 809 -21.56 13.51 24.92
C HIS A 809 -23.01 13.67 24.41
N PRO A 810 -23.47 14.80 23.83
CA PRO A 810 -24.84 14.91 23.29
C PRO A 810 -25.20 13.85 22.23
N PRO A 811 -26.44 13.37 22.19
CA PRO A 811 -26.84 12.33 21.23
C PRO A 811 -26.98 12.85 19.78
N TRP A 812 -27.27 14.15 19.59
CA TRP A 812 -27.42 14.73 18.25
C TRP A 812 -26.09 15.07 17.54
N ILE A 813 -24.95 14.96 18.23
CA ILE A 813 -23.62 15.09 17.62
C ILE A 813 -23.01 13.72 17.33
N LEU A 814 -22.10 13.66 16.37
CA LEU A 814 -21.26 12.48 16.12
C LEU A 814 -19.93 12.67 16.85
N THR A 815 -19.69 11.85 17.88
CA THR A 815 -18.49 11.93 18.74
C THR A 815 -17.42 10.94 18.28
N VAL A 816 -16.21 11.44 18.01
CA VAL A 816 -15.15 10.67 17.34
C VAL A 816 -13.97 10.39 18.27
N ALA A 817 -13.64 9.11 18.46
CA ALA A 817 -12.39 8.66 19.08
C ALA A 817 -11.22 8.61 18.08
N ALA A 818 -9.98 8.64 18.59
CA ALA A 818 -8.77 8.52 17.79
C ALA A 818 -8.21 7.09 17.82
N SER A 819 -7.95 6.52 16.65
CA SER A 819 -7.26 5.24 16.46
C SER A 819 -5.93 5.41 15.71
N THR A 820 -5.07 4.41 15.84
CA THR A 820 -3.84 4.26 15.05
C THR A 820 -4.12 3.88 13.60
N ILE A 821 -3.11 4.06 12.78
CA ILE A 821 -3.01 3.50 11.42
C ILE A 821 -1.82 2.54 11.40
N TYR A 822 -1.65 1.69 10.38
CA TYR A 822 -0.50 0.78 10.33
C TYR A 822 0.85 1.54 10.25
N ARG A 823 0.89 2.83 9.89
CA ARG A 823 2.16 3.59 9.90
C ARG A 823 2.46 4.04 11.32
N LYS A 824 3.59 3.57 11.86
CA LYS A 824 4.11 3.96 13.17
C LYS A 824 5.47 4.63 13.03
N PHE A 825 5.64 5.80 13.65
CA PHE A 825 6.94 6.46 13.75
C PHE A 825 7.72 5.90 14.93
N VAL A 826 8.99 5.61 14.69
CA VAL A 826 9.93 5.21 15.73
C VAL A 826 11.25 5.96 15.57
N THR A 827 11.98 6.05 16.67
CA THR A 827 13.31 6.66 16.71
C THR A 827 14.31 5.64 17.25
N PRO A 828 15.25 5.14 16.43
CA PRO A 828 16.30 4.26 16.93
C PRO A 828 17.24 5.01 17.89
N LEU A 829 17.39 4.48 19.11
CA LEU A 829 18.37 4.91 20.11
C LEU A 829 19.51 3.89 20.13
N VAL A 830 20.67 4.28 19.62
CA VAL A 830 21.87 3.42 19.57
C VAL A 830 22.77 3.74 20.74
N LEU A 831 22.95 2.81 21.67
CA LEU A 831 23.86 2.95 22.80
C LEU A 831 25.29 2.61 22.37
N GLY A 832 26.29 3.25 22.98
CA GLY A 832 27.70 3.14 22.61
C GLY A 832 28.29 1.74 22.72
N ASN A 833 27.60 0.84 23.40
CA ASN A 833 27.95 -0.57 23.46
C ASN A 833 27.34 -1.48 22.33
N GLY A 834 26.60 -0.91 21.37
CA GLY A 834 25.89 -1.65 20.28
C GLY A 834 24.41 -2.11 20.46
N ASP A 835 23.71 -1.84 21.57
CA ASP A 835 22.26 -2.10 21.71
C ASP A 835 21.52 -1.00 20.97
N VAL A 836 20.48 -1.42 20.27
CA VAL A 836 19.53 -0.54 19.62
C VAL A 836 18.19 -0.67 20.35
N ILE A 837 17.66 0.47 20.80
CA ILE A 837 16.37 0.57 21.49
C ILE A 837 15.42 1.35 20.57
N THR A 838 14.21 0.84 20.36
CA THR A 838 13.20 1.50 19.53
C THR A 838 12.40 2.48 20.39
N ALA A 839 12.62 3.78 20.21
CA ALA A 839 11.92 4.82 20.96
C ALA A 839 10.62 5.27 20.27
N ASN A 840 9.60 5.59 21.07
CA ASN A 840 8.30 6.13 20.63
C ASN A 840 8.35 7.66 20.54
N SER A 841 9.20 8.20 19.66
CA SER A 841 9.34 9.64 19.42
C SER A 841 9.51 9.94 17.94
N ILE A 842 9.23 11.19 17.56
CA ILE A 842 9.49 11.79 16.25
C ILE A 842 10.69 12.73 16.40
N ASN A 843 11.87 12.26 16.04
CA ASN A 843 13.12 12.98 15.96
C ASN A 843 13.41 13.40 14.51
N THR A 844 13.40 14.71 14.24
CA THR A 844 13.65 15.28 12.92
C THR A 844 15.10 15.76 12.71
N TYR A 845 15.96 15.58 13.72
CA TYR A 845 17.36 15.96 13.66
C TYR A 845 18.19 14.86 13.01
N ASN A 846 18.66 15.11 11.78
CA ASN A 846 19.53 14.20 11.04
C ASN A 846 21.01 14.42 11.44
N VAL A 847 21.41 13.83 12.56
CA VAL A 847 22.80 13.90 13.04
C VAL A 847 23.53 12.63 12.62
N LYS A 848 24.05 12.59 11.38
CA LYS A 848 24.77 11.41 10.87
C LYS A 848 25.99 11.07 11.76
N ASN A 849 25.94 9.91 12.42
CA ASN A 849 27.04 9.25 13.14
C ASN A 849 27.70 10.01 14.32
N ILE A 850 27.05 11.00 14.94
CA ILE A 850 27.60 11.67 16.12
C ILE A 850 27.08 11.02 17.41
N SER A 851 27.93 10.23 18.05
CA SER A 851 27.67 9.71 19.40
C SER A 851 28.04 10.73 20.47
N TYR A 852 27.07 11.12 21.30
CA TYR A 852 27.28 12.03 22.42
C TYR A 852 27.51 11.25 23.72
N PRO A 853 28.34 11.74 24.65
CA PRO A 853 28.44 11.17 25.99
C PRO A 853 27.09 11.19 26.71
N LEU A 854 26.83 10.15 27.51
CA LEU A 854 25.65 10.06 28.37
C LEU A 854 25.94 10.53 29.79
N ILE A 855 24.92 11.07 30.46
CA ILE A 855 24.96 11.39 31.89
C ILE A 855 23.58 11.16 32.51
N LEU A 856 23.54 10.69 33.76
CA LEU A 856 22.30 10.67 34.54
C LEU A 856 21.95 12.10 34.97
N GLY A 857 20.68 12.50 34.87
CA GLY A 857 20.25 13.84 35.31
C GLY A 857 20.67 14.15 36.75
N GLY A 858 20.57 13.18 37.65
CA GLY A 858 21.00 13.31 39.05
C GLY A 858 22.51 13.54 39.22
N ASP A 859 23.33 12.97 38.33
CA ASP A 859 24.77 13.21 38.34
C ASP A 859 25.10 14.61 37.84
N ALA A 860 24.21 15.28 37.10
CA ALA A 860 24.40 16.63 36.61
C ALA A 860 23.75 17.70 37.50
N THR A 861 23.58 17.45 38.80
CA THR A 861 22.89 18.36 39.73
C THR A 861 23.45 19.80 39.73
N ASN A 862 22.55 20.78 39.62
CA ASN A 862 22.85 22.21 39.80
C ASN A 862 22.77 22.63 41.28
N PHE A 863 23.82 22.33 42.05
CA PHE A 863 23.91 22.72 43.45
C PHE A 863 23.86 24.24 43.67
N SER A 864 24.28 25.05 42.69
CA SER A 864 24.22 26.51 42.76
C SER A 864 22.78 27.05 42.76
N ALA A 865 21.82 26.27 42.28
CA ALA A 865 20.39 26.58 42.33
C ALA A 865 19.64 25.80 43.44
N ASN A 866 20.38 25.26 44.43
CA ASN A 866 19.85 24.51 45.59
C ASN A 866 19.09 23.21 45.28
N TYR A 867 19.30 22.61 44.10
CA TYR A 867 18.71 21.31 43.78
C TYR A 867 19.49 20.14 44.38
N ILE A 868 18.79 19.03 44.63
CA ILE A 868 19.41 17.75 45.01
C ILE A 868 19.44 16.73 43.86
N PRO A 869 20.28 15.67 43.93
CA PRO A 869 20.38 14.66 42.87
C PRO A 869 19.05 14.01 42.47
N ARG A 870 18.15 13.78 43.43
CA ARG A 870 16.83 13.20 43.15
C ARG A 870 15.93 14.13 42.34
N GLU A 871 16.03 15.44 42.53
CA GLU A 871 15.23 16.41 41.77
C GLU A 871 15.84 16.61 40.37
N SER A 872 17.17 16.58 40.29
CA SER A 872 17.89 16.71 39.02
C SER A 872 17.76 15.47 38.13
N SER A 873 17.49 14.28 38.69
CA SER A 873 17.19 13.08 37.90
C SER A 873 15.90 13.21 37.09
N LEU A 874 14.99 14.10 37.50
CA LEU A 874 13.76 14.44 36.77
C LEU A 874 13.99 15.50 35.69
N CYS A 875 15.20 16.10 35.62
CA CYS A 875 15.60 17.08 34.62
C CYS A 875 14.67 18.31 34.52
N PHE A 876 14.17 18.81 35.64
CA PHE A 876 13.36 20.03 35.64
C PHE A 876 14.17 21.24 35.13
N PRO A 877 13.51 22.24 34.50
CA PRO A 877 14.10 23.53 34.18
C PRO A 877 14.97 24.10 35.32
N GLY A 878 16.24 24.39 35.02
CA GLY A 878 17.21 24.94 35.98
C GLY A 878 17.87 23.94 36.95
N SER A 879 17.39 22.69 37.03
CA SER A 879 17.93 21.65 37.93
C SER A 879 19.28 21.08 37.48
N LEU A 880 19.62 21.23 36.20
CA LEU A 880 20.82 20.66 35.59
C LEU A 880 21.97 21.67 35.49
N ASN A 881 23.18 21.22 35.81
CA ASN A 881 24.42 21.98 35.68
C ASN A 881 24.84 22.04 34.22
N SER A 882 24.69 23.21 33.60
CA SER A 882 24.99 23.42 32.17
C SER A 882 26.40 23.03 31.77
N LYS A 883 27.42 23.25 32.63
CA LYS A 883 28.81 22.85 32.33
C LYS A 883 28.98 21.33 32.26
N ARG A 884 28.18 20.57 33.00
CA ARG A 884 28.23 19.10 33.02
C ARG A 884 27.40 18.45 31.92
N VAL A 885 26.33 19.12 31.48
CA VAL A 885 25.37 18.67 30.47
C VAL A 885 25.74 19.09 29.04
N LYS A 886 26.44 20.21 28.87
CA LYS A 886 26.81 20.72 27.54
C LYS A 886 27.45 19.64 26.66
N GLY A 887 26.84 19.41 25.49
CA GLY A 887 27.30 18.41 24.51
C GLY A 887 27.06 16.95 24.92
N LYS A 888 26.15 16.67 25.85
CA LYS A 888 25.81 15.31 26.31
C LYS A 888 24.33 14.99 26.17
N ILE A 889 24.02 13.71 26.00
CA ILE A 889 22.65 13.20 26.11
C ILE A 889 22.37 12.92 27.60
N VAL A 890 21.23 13.40 28.10
CA VAL A 890 20.85 13.23 29.51
C VAL A 890 19.75 12.17 29.62
N LEU A 891 19.95 11.19 30.50
CA LEU A 891 18.89 10.26 30.91
C LEU A 891 18.08 10.90 32.04
N CYS A 892 16.79 11.13 31.78
CA CYS A 892 15.83 11.70 32.70
C CYS A 892 14.82 10.64 33.16
N GLU A 893 14.42 10.70 34.42
CA GLU A 893 13.43 9.80 35.02
C GLU A 893 11.99 10.35 34.89
N ASN A 894 11.83 11.50 34.25
CA ASN A 894 10.56 12.16 33.96
C ASN A 894 10.33 12.24 32.45
N SER A 895 9.10 11.97 31.98
CA SER A 895 8.73 12.06 30.56
C SER A 895 8.85 13.48 30.00
N GLU A 896 8.79 14.50 30.86
CA GLU A 896 8.85 15.92 30.47
C GLU A 896 10.23 16.57 30.72
N GLY A 897 11.25 15.75 30.99
CA GLY A 897 12.60 16.24 31.34
C GLY A 897 13.36 16.95 30.23
N GLY A 898 12.83 16.99 29.00
CA GLY A 898 13.52 17.60 27.85
C GLY A 898 13.83 19.09 28.05
N ALA A 899 12.93 19.85 28.67
CA ALA A 899 13.06 21.32 28.75
C ALA A 899 14.25 21.74 29.61
N GLY A 900 14.48 21.05 30.73
CA GLY A 900 15.65 21.31 31.55
C GLY A 900 16.96 20.95 30.87
N VAL A 901 16.97 19.93 30.01
CA VAL A 901 18.16 19.52 29.25
C VAL A 901 18.49 20.54 28.16
N GLU A 902 17.49 21.02 27.44
CA GLU A 902 17.64 22.05 26.39
C GLU A 902 18.14 23.38 27.00
N MET A 903 17.51 23.86 28.08
CA MET A 903 17.97 25.05 28.83
C MET A 903 19.41 24.91 29.35
N ALA A 904 19.83 23.68 29.70
CA ALA A 904 21.19 23.37 30.13
C ALA A 904 22.18 23.15 28.97
N THR A 905 21.75 23.38 27.71
CA THR A 905 22.52 23.22 26.47
C THR A 905 23.00 21.78 26.20
N GLY A 906 22.20 20.80 26.61
CA GLY A 906 22.44 19.39 26.32
C GLY A 906 22.43 19.10 24.81
N ALA A 907 22.85 17.89 24.44
CA ALA A 907 22.82 17.40 23.05
C ALA A 907 21.60 16.53 22.72
N GLY A 908 20.98 15.89 23.72
CA GLY A 908 19.76 15.10 23.55
C GLY A 908 19.18 14.65 24.90
N VAL A 909 17.97 14.09 24.88
CA VAL A 909 17.29 13.56 26.07
C VAL A 909 16.80 12.14 25.82
N ILE A 910 16.99 11.27 26.82
CA ILE A 910 16.34 9.97 26.91
C ILE A 910 15.37 10.04 28.08
N ALA A 911 14.10 9.78 27.84
CA ALA A 911 13.04 9.92 28.84
C ALA A 911 12.08 8.71 28.80
N PRO A 912 11.41 8.37 29.91
CA PRO A 912 10.37 7.35 29.90
C PRO A 912 9.17 7.80 29.07
N ASN A 913 8.52 6.84 28.40
CA ASN A 913 7.19 7.00 27.84
C ASN A 913 6.21 7.45 28.93
N ARG A 914 5.24 8.28 28.56
CA ARG A 914 4.06 8.50 29.41
C ARG A 914 3.35 7.16 29.67
N PRO A 915 2.71 6.97 30.84
CA PRO A 915 1.94 5.76 31.13
C PRO A 915 0.97 5.45 29.99
N GLN A 916 0.95 4.19 29.54
CA GLN A 916 0.12 3.68 28.43
C GLN A 916 0.32 4.39 27.08
N GLN A 917 1.38 5.18 26.87
CA GLN A 917 1.63 5.84 25.58
C GLN A 917 1.85 4.84 24.45
N ASN A 918 1.01 4.93 23.42
CA ASN A 918 1.04 4.09 22.23
C ASN A 918 1.18 4.90 20.92
N TYR A 919 1.73 6.10 21.01
CA TYR A 919 1.93 7.03 19.90
C TYR A 919 3.27 7.75 20.04
N ALA A 920 3.83 8.18 18.91
CA ALA A 920 5.05 8.98 18.91
C ALA A 920 4.73 10.47 19.09
N GLU A 921 5.54 11.18 19.86
CA GLU A 921 5.43 12.64 20.03
C GLU A 921 6.56 13.36 19.29
N ASN A 922 6.26 14.55 18.81
CA ASN A 922 7.21 15.46 18.17
C ASN A 922 7.85 16.38 19.22
N TYR A 923 9.18 16.51 19.17
CA TYR A 923 9.96 17.30 20.12
C TYR A 923 10.77 18.41 19.41
N LEU A 924 10.97 19.53 20.10
CA LEU A 924 11.88 20.62 19.72
C LEU A 924 13.36 20.22 19.77
N PHE A 925 13.66 19.04 20.28
CA PHE A 925 15.01 18.66 20.64
C PHE A 925 15.20 17.15 20.47
N GLN A 926 16.44 16.70 20.23
CA GLN A 926 16.76 15.28 20.05
C GLN A 926 16.27 14.46 21.25
N THR A 927 15.22 13.65 21.04
CA THR A 927 14.51 12.97 22.13
C THR A 927 14.25 11.52 21.77
N ALA A 928 14.61 10.62 22.68
CA ALA A 928 14.24 9.22 22.66
C ALA A 928 13.32 8.91 23.85
N SER A 929 12.03 8.72 23.58
CA SER A 929 11.05 8.29 24.57
C SER A 929 10.97 6.76 24.58
N ILE A 930 11.35 6.12 25.68
CA ILE A 930 11.48 4.65 25.78
C ILE A 930 10.71 4.09 26.98
N SER A 931 10.46 2.78 27.01
CA SER A 931 9.74 2.17 28.13
C SER A 931 10.52 2.24 29.45
N ASN A 932 9.83 2.19 30.60
CA ASN A 932 10.49 2.14 31.92
C ASN A 932 11.48 0.96 32.05
N LYS A 933 11.19 -0.16 31.38
CA LYS A 933 12.08 -1.33 31.30
C LYS A 933 13.39 -0.96 30.59
N GLU A 934 13.31 -0.19 29.51
CA GLU A 934 14.48 0.27 28.75
C GLU A 934 15.24 1.39 29.47
N ILE A 935 14.56 2.30 30.18
CA ILE A 935 15.21 3.30 31.06
C ILE A 935 16.13 2.61 32.06
N SER A 936 15.66 1.51 32.65
CA SER A 936 16.44 0.72 33.61
C SER A 936 17.70 0.14 32.96
N LYS A 937 17.59 -0.35 31.72
CA LYS A 937 18.74 -0.85 30.93
C LYS A 937 19.74 0.27 30.60
N VAL A 938 19.27 1.43 30.15
CA VAL A 938 20.14 2.58 29.83
C VAL A 938 20.86 3.07 31.09
N SER A 939 20.14 3.16 32.22
CA SER A 939 20.72 3.54 33.51
C SER A 939 21.82 2.58 33.97
N GLN A 940 21.58 1.27 33.82
CA GLN A 940 22.59 0.25 34.12
C GLN A 940 23.82 0.38 33.23
N TYR A 941 23.62 0.62 31.93
CA TYR A 941 24.72 0.86 30.99
C TYR A 941 25.57 2.08 31.39
N ILE A 942 24.93 3.20 31.72
CA ILE A 942 25.64 4.41 32.14
C ILE A 942 26.53 4.13 33.36
N LYS A 943 26.05 3.32 34.30
CA LYS A 943 26.80 2.95 35.52
C LYS A 943 27.93 1.94 35.26
N SER A 944 27.78 1.06 34.27
CA SER A 944 28.75 0.00 33.99
C SER A 944 29.86 0.40 33.00
N SER A 945 29.71 1.54 32.31
CA SER A 945 30.68 2.00 31.30
C SER A 945 31.51 3.19 31.81
N ASN A 946 32.81 3.19 31.52
CA ASN A 946 33.71 4.29 31.86
C ASN A 946 33.51 5.53 30.96
N LYS A 947 32.89 5.37 29.78
CA LYS A 947 32.64 6.44 28.81
C LYS A 947 31.32 6.16 28.07
N PRO A 948 30.17 6.18 28.76
CA PRO A 948 28.89 5.84 28.15
C PRO A 948 28.54 6.88 27.08
N LYS A 949 28.05 6.41 25.94
CA LYS A 949 27.64 7.25 24.80
C LYS A 949 26.33 6.76 24.21
N ALA A 950 25.63 7.61 23.48
CA ALA A 950 24.49 7.20 22.66
C ALA A 950 24.34 8.09 21.43
N ASN A 951 23.56 7.60 20.47
CA ASN A 951 23.10 8.33 19.30
C ASN A 951 21.58 8.19 19.19
N ILE A 952 20.87 9.31 19.07
CA ILE A 952 19.42 9.35 18.82
C ILE A 952 19.25 9.59 17.33
N MET A 953 18.86 8.55 16.60
CA MET A 953 18.80 8.56 15.14
C MET A 953 17.61 9.39 14.64
N PHE A 954 17.66 9.81 13.36
CA PHE A 954 16.48 10.35 12.69
C PHE A 954 15.33 9.33 12.71
N SER A 955 14.08 9.80 12.83
CA SER A 955 12.94 8.88 12.87
C SER A 955 12.72 8.14 11.56
N GLU A 956 12.23 6.93 11.69
CA GLU A 956 11.80 6.09 10.58
C GLU A 956 10.35 5.63 10.78
N THR A 957 9.78 5.03 9.74
CA THR A 957 8.43 4.46 9.79
C THR A 957 8.50 2.95 9.73
N MET A 958 7.70 2.29 10.57
CA MET A 958 7.46 0.85 10.52
C MET A 958 5.96 0.55 10.36
N GLU A 959 5.66 -0.66 9.91
CA GLU A 959 4.29 -1.17 9.80
C GLU A 959 3.85 -1.83 11.12
N ASP A 960 2.78 -1.32 11.72
CA ASP A 960 2.10 -1.85 12.89
C ASP A 960 0.93 -2.74 12.43
N LYS A 961 1.18 -4.05 12.43
CA LYS A 961 0.19 -5.07 12.02
C LYS A 961 -1.03 -5.15 12.93
N ASP A 962 -0.93 -4.60 14.14
CA ASP A 962 -1.99 -4.64 15.14
C ASP A 962 -2.97 -3.45 14.97
N ALA A 963 -2.66 -2.47 14.11
CA ALA A 963 -3.54 -1.35 13.82
C ALA A 963 -4.80 -1.78 13.02
N PRO A 964 -5.96 -1.15 13.24
CA PRO A 964 -6.19 -0.03 14.15
C PRO A 964 -6.47 -0.49 15.59
N TYR A 965 -5.94 0.26 16.55
CA TYR A 965 -6.38 0.25 17.95
C TYR A 965 -6.55 1.68 18.45
N VAL A 966 -7.38 1.86 19.47
CA VAL A 966 -7.67 3.20 20.01
C VAL A 966 -6.46 3.77 20.77
N ALA A 967 -6.11 5.02 20.48
CA ALA A 967 -4.99 5.73 21.11
C ALA A 967 -5.23 5.93 22.61
N SER A 968 -4.21 5.82 23.46
CA SER A 968 -4.38 5.88 24.91
C SER A 968 -4.93 7.21 25.41
N PHE A 969 -4.53 8.33 24.80
CA PHE A 969 -5.07 9.66 25.14
C PHE A 969 -6.55 9.80 24.79
N SER A 970 -7.08 9.04 23.84
CA SER A 970 -8.45 9.24 23.35
C SER A 970 -9.43 9.04 24.52
N SER A 971 -10.33 10.00 24.76
CA SER A 971 -11.28 9.93 25.88
C SER A 971 -12.25 8.75 25.74
N ARG A 972 -12.65 8.17 26.88
CA ARG A 972 -13.54 7.00 26.93
C ARG A 972 -14.93 7.33 27.45
N GLY A 973 -15.91 6.53 27.01
CA GLY A 973 -17.22 6.44 27.64
C GLY A 973 -17.16 5.75 29.00
N PRO A 974 -18.30 5.55 29.67
CA PRO A 974 -19.65 5.86 29.21
C PRO A 974 -19.96 7.36 29.19
N ASN A 975 -21.08 7.73 28.58
CA ASN A 975 -21.70 9.03 28.87
C ASN A 975 -22.15 9.05 30.34
N ILE A 976 -21.55 9.94 31.14
CA ILE A 976 -21.80 9.98 32.59
C ILE A 976 -23.11 10.67 32.97
N PHE A 977 -23.74 11.43 32.07
CA PHE A 977 -25.02 12.07 32.31
C PHE A 977 -26.18 11.23 31.76
N ASN A 978 -25.99 10.60 30.60
CA ASN A 978 -26.95 9.69 29.99
C ASN A 978 -26.30 8.34 29.70
N HIS A 979 -26.23 7.52 30.74
CA HIS A 979 -25.62 6.19 30.75
C HIS A 979 -26.10 5.24 29.64
N ASP A 980 -27.34 5.41 29.18
CA ASP A 980 -27.95 4.53 28.17
C ASP A 980 -27.73 5.00 26.71
N ILE A 981 -26.92 6.04 26.49
CA ILE A 981 -26.44 6.45 25.16
C ILE A 981 -24.94 6.14 25.06
N LEU A 982 -24.58 5.23 24.14
CA LEU A 982 -23.19 4.86 23.90
C LEU A 982 -22.39 6.06 23.38
N LYS A 983 -21.21 6.28 23.96
CA LYS A 983 -20.19 7.22 23.49
C LYS A 983 -18.78 6.64 23.72
N PRO A 984 -17.80 6.93 22.85
CA PRO A 984 -17.89 7.66 21.58
C PRO A 984 -18.78 6.91 20.57
N ASP A 985 -19.12 7.55 19.45
CA ASP A 985 -20.00 6.93 18.44
C ASP A 985 -19.21 5.99 17.53
N LEU A 986 -18.00 6.39 17.14
CA LEU A 986 -17.07 5.59 16.32
C LEU A 986 -15.63 6.09 16.52
N CYS A 987 -14.64 5.40 15.94
CA CYS A 987 -13.25 5.86 15.86
C CYS A 987 -12.78 6.06 14.42
N ALA A 988 -11.75 6.88 14.25
CA ALA A 988 -11.10 7.16 12.98
C ALA A 988 -9.61 7.50 13.21
N PRO A 989 -8.77 7.53 12.14
CA PRO A 989 -7.36 7.84 12.23
C PRO A 989 -7.10 9.16 12.96
N GLY A 990 -6.36 9.12 14.05
CA GLY A 990 -6.05 10.30 14.86
C GLY A 990 -4.68 10.27 15.52
N VAL A 991 -3.80 9.36 15.09
CA VAL A 991 -2.43 9.22 15.61
C VAL A 991 -1.44 9.44 14.50
N ASN A 992 -0.50 10.37 14.72
CA ASN A 992 0.59 10.72 13.82
C ASN A 992 0.14 10.97 12.37
N ILE A 993 -0.85 11.84 12.22
CA ILE A 993 -1.43 12.22 10.92
C ILE A 993 -0.72 13.46 10.39
N LEU A 994 -0.33 13.41 9.12
CA LEU A 994 0.23 14.55 8.40
C LEU A 994 -0.92 15.43 7.86
N GLY A 995 -0.84 16.73 8.08
CA GLY A 995 -1.81 17.71 7.60
C GLY A 995 -1.14 19.08 7.42
N ALA A 996 -1.80 19.99 6.70
CA ALA A 996 -1.29 21.34 6.47
C ALA A 996 -1.02 22.05 7.80
N TRP A 997 -0.01 22.90 7.82
CA TRP A 997 0.39 23.64 9.00
C TRP A 997 0.61 25.10 8.67
N SER A 998 0.38 25.97 9.66
CA SER A 998 0.70 27.38 9.53
C SER A 998 2.23 27.53 9.61
N PRO A 999 2.91 28.14 8.61
CA PRO A 999 4.37 28.28 8.62
C PRO A 999 4.91 29.14 9.78
N ILE A 1000 4.04 29.91 10.43
CA ILE A 1000 4.38 30.73 11.60
C ILE A 1000 4.07 30.03 12.94
N ALA A 1001 3.41 28.87 12.90
CA ALA A 1001 3.04 28.14 14.09
C ALA A 1001 4.16 27.16 14.50
N SER A 1002 4.41 27.08 15.81
CA SER A 1002 5.33 26.11 16.42
C SER A 1002 5.02 24.68 15.97
N PRO A 1003 5.96 23.96 15.32
CA PRO A 1003 5.73 22.59 14.89
C PRO A 1003 5.65 21.59 16.04
N SER A 1004 6.32 21.86 17.16
CA SER A 1004 6.26 21.02 18.37
C SER A 1004 5.50 21.71 19.50
N MET A 1005 4.92 20.91 20.40
CA MET A 1005 4.29 21.40 21.63
C MET A 1005 5.25 21.22 22.80
N PHE A 1006 6.12 22.20 23.02
CA PHE A 1006 7.11 22.16 24.09
C PHE A 1006 6.96 23.33 25.05
N SER A 1007 6.94 23.05 26.35
CA SER A 1007 6.82 24.07 27.40
C SER A 1007 8.22 24.60 27.77
N GLY A 1008 8.49 25.87 27.47
CA GLY A 1008 9.67 26.58 27.99
C GLY A 1008 10.49 27.34 26.94
N THR A 1009 10.49 26.89 25.69
CA THR A 1009 11.19 27.53 24.56
C THR A 1009 10.34 27.45 23.30
N GLU A 1010 10.27 28.55 22.53
CA GLU A 1010 9.50 28.60 21.29
C GLU A 1010 10.23 27.81 20.18
N ASP A 1011 9.51 26.90 19.52
CA ASP A 1011 10.02 26.20 18.34
C ASP A 1011 9.95 27.13 17.13
N LEU A 1012 11.08 27.73 16.77
CA LEU A 1012 11.19 28.67 15.66
C LEU A 1012 11.25 28.01 14.28
N ARG A 1013 11.18 26.67 14.21
CA ARG A 1013 11.18 25.96 12.93
C ARG A 1013 9.88 26.26 12.17
N SER A 1014 9.99 26.40 10.86
CA SER A 1014 8.84 26.64 9.97
C SER A 1014 8.59 25.40 9.12
N VAL A 1015 7.33 24.95 9.03
CA VAL A 1015 6.90 23.83 8.20
C VAL A 1015 5.56 24.11 7.55
N GLU A 1016 5.35 23.56 6.35
CA GLU A 1016 4.07 23.65 5.62
C GLU A 1016 3.11 22.51 5.98
N TYR A 1017 3.65 21.40 6.50
CA TYR A 1017 2.91 20.24 6.96
C TYR A 1017 3.48 19.74 8.28
N ASN A 1018 2.62 19.27 9.17
CA ASN A 1018 3.02 18.79 10.49
C ASN A 1018 2.35 17.45 10.84
N ILE A 1019 3.00 16.68 11.71
CA ILE A 1019 2.51 15.40 12.22
C ILE A 1019 2.04 15.58 13.65
N ILE A 1020 0.73 15.49 13.87
CA ILE A 1020 0.13 15.58 15.21
C ILE A 1020 -0.81 14.40 15.49
N SER A 1021 -1.14 14.23 16.77
CA SER A 1021 -2.04 13.21 17.28
C SER A 1021 -3.13 13.86 18.13
N GLY A 1022 -4.35 13.35 18.05
CA GLY A 1022 -5.48 13.86 18.82
C GLY A 1022 -6.82 13.37 18.30
N THR A 1023 -7.84 13.38 19.15
CA THR A 1023 -9.24 13.25 18.69
C THR A 1023 -9.67 14.45 17.84
N SER A 1024 -8.97 15.58 17.96
CA SER A 1024 -9.06 16.73 17.07
C SER A 1024 -8.62 16.44 15.64
N VAL A 1025 -7.86 15.37 15.44
CA VAL A 1025 -7.32 14.92 14.14
C VAL A 1025 -8.20 13.82 13.54
N SER A 1026 -8.83 12.99 14.38
CA SER A 1026 -9.81 12.00 13.90
C SER A 1026 -11.18 12.61 13.56
N CYS A 1027 -11.61 13.64 14.30
CA CYS A 1027 -12.81 14.43 14.00
C CYS A 1027 -12.92 14.89 12.53
N PRO A 1028 -11.90 15.53 11.92
CA PRO A 1028 -11.96 15.96 10.53
C PRO A 1028 -11.95 14.81 9.52
N HIS A 1029 -11.40 13.64 9.83
CA HIS A 1029 -11.57 12.45 8.96
C HIS A 1029 -13.04 12.04 8.86
N VAL A 1030 -13.75 12.00 9.98
CA VAL A 1030 -15.17 11.66 9.97
C VAL A 1030 -16.01 12.78 9.36
N THR A 1031 -15.57 14.04 9.52
CA THR A 1031 -16.18 15.19 8.84
C THR A 1031 -16.07 15.06 7.33
N GLY A 1032 -14.89 14.72 6.80
CA GLY A 1032 -14.68 14.49 5.36
C GLY A 1032 -15.51 13.32 4.84
N ALA A 1033 -15.62 12.22 5.60
CA ALA A 1033 -16.49 11.09 5.27
C ALA A 1033 -17.98 11.45 5.30
N ALA A 1034 -18.42 12.24 6.29
CA ALA A 1034 -19.80 12.71 6.39
C ALA A 1034 -20.15 13.67 5.24
N ALA A 1035 -19.23 14.54 4.85
CA ALA A 1035 -19.38 15.42 3.69
C ALA A 1035 -19.49 14.64 2.40
N TYR A 1036 -18.73 13.56 2.26
CA TYR A 1036 -18.83 12.61 1.15
C TYR A 1036 -20.22 11.97 1.06
N VAL A 1037 -20.72 11.46 2.19
CA VAL A 1037 -22.08 10.87 2.27
C VAL A 1037 -23.15 11.93 1.99
N LYS A 1038 -23.03 13.15 2.54
CA LYS A 1038 -23.97 14.25 2.31
C LYS A 1038 -23.99 14.73 0.85
N ALA A 1039 -22.83 14.76 0.19
CA ALA A 1039 -22.74 15.07 -1.24
C ALA A 1039 -23.52 14.07 -2.08
N THR A 1040 -23.42 12.78 -1.74
CA THR A 1040 -24.12 11.70 -2.43
C THR A 1040 -25.61 11.66 -2.09
N HIS A 1041 -25.95 12.03 -0.85
CA HIS A 1041 -27.33 12.05 -0.34
C HIS A 1041 -27.73 13.41 0.24
N PRO A 1042 -27.94 14.44 -0.60
CA PRO A 1042 -28.17 15.81 -0.14
C PRO A 1042 -29.40 15.97 0.76
N THR A 1043 -30.39 15.09 0.64
CA THR A 1043 -31.65 15.13 1.40
C THR A 1043 -31.59 14.40 2.74
N TRP A 1044 -30.52 13.64 3.01
CA TRP A 1044 -30.41 12.91 4.27
C TRP A 1044 -30.29 13.84 5.46
N SER A 1045 -30.96 13.44 6.54
CA SER A 1045 -30.89 14.11 7.83
C SER A 1045 -29.52 13.89 8.49
N PRO A 1046 -29.13 14.73 9.46
CA PRO A 1046 -27.95 14.48 10.28
C PRO A 1046 -27.93 13.10 10.93
N ALA A 1047 -29.09 12.62 11.41
CA ALA A 1047 -29.24 11.32 12.03
C ALA A 1047 -29.00 10.16 11.04
N ALA A 1048 -29.49 10.29 9.80
CA ALA A 1048 -29.28 9.28 8.76
C ALA A 1048 -27.80 9.16 8.36
N ILE A 1049 -27.10 10.29 8.20
CA ILE A 1049 -25.65 10.31 7.88
C ILE A 1049 -24.84 9.71 9.03
N LYS A 1050 -25.15 10.13 10.27
CA LYS A 1050 -24.55 9.56 11.47
C LYS A 1050 -24.80 8.05 11.57
N SER A 1051 -26.03 7.61 11.31
CA SER A 1051 -26.38 6.20 11.30
C SER A 1051 -25.56 5.44 10.27
N ALA A 1052 -25.49 5.92 9.03
CA ALA A 1052 -24.76 5.24 7.96
C ALA A 1052 -23.29 5.01 8.35
N LEU A 1053 -22.60 6.05 8.84
CA LEU A 1053 -21.22 5.95 9.30
C LEU A 1053 -21.03 4.98 10.47
N MET A 1054 -22.00 4.93 11.41
CA MET A 1054 -21.94 4.04 12.57
C MET A 1054 -22.25 2.58 12.20
N THR A 1055 -23.30 2.32 11.41
CA THR A 1055 -23.77 0.96 11.15
C THR A 1055 -22.90 0.20 10.16
N THR A 1056 -22.12 0.92 9.35
CA THR A 1056 -21.17 0.33 8.39
C THR A 1056 -19.73 0.35 8.90
N ALA A 1057 -19.47 0.84 10.13
CA ALA A 1057 -18.15 0.87 10.72
C ALA A 1057 -17.57 -0.55 10.85
N ASN A 1058 -16.24 -0.68 10.68
CA ASN A 1058 -15.55 -1.94 10.90
C ASN A 1058 -15.47 -2.23 12.40
N PRO A 1059 -15.94 -3.38 12.91
CA PRO A 1059 -15.74 -3.74 14.30
C PRO A 1059 -14.25 -3.75 14.68
N MET A 1060 -13.92 -3.21 15.85
CA MET A 1060 -12.56 -3.22 16.39
C MET A 1060 -12.33 -4.51 17.19
N ASP A 1061 -11.07 -4.97 17.29
CA ASP A 1061 -10.75 -6.15 18.11
C ASP A 1061 -10.99 -5.84 19.60
N PRO A 1062 -11.96 -6.50 20.27
CA PRO A 1062 -12.21 -6.27 21.68
C PRO A 1062 -11.05 -6.74 22.57
N LYS A 1063 -10.15 -7.62 22.10
CA LYS A 1063 -8.99 -8.07 22.89
C LYS A 1063 -7.97 -6.96 23.14
N MET A 1064 -7.81 -6.05 22.18
CA MET A 1064 -6.95 -4.87 22.32
C MET A 1064 -7.56 -3.80 23.23
N HIS A 1065 -8.83 -3.97 23.61
CA HIS A 1065 -9.64 -3.04 24.39
C HIS A 1065 -10.46 -3.79 25.45
N GLU A 1066 -9.86 -4.81 26.08
CA GLU A 1066 -10.58 -5.77 26.93
C GLU A 1066 -11.39 -5.08 28.04
N TYR A 1067 -10.87 -3.98 28.57
CA TYR A 1067 -11.48 -3.24 29.66
C TYR A 1067 -12.39 -2.11 29.21
N GLU A 1068 -12.26 -1.53 28.02
CA GLU A 1068 -13.04 -0.37 27.59
C GLU A 1068 -14.10 -0.73 26.54
N LYS A 1069 -13.80 -1.71 25.69
CA LYS A 1069 -14.65 -2.20 24.59
C LYS A 1069 -15.25 -1.04 23.79
N GLU A 1070 -16.55 -1.02 23.55
CA GLU A 1070 -17.23 0.03 22.79
C GLU A 1070 -17.15 1.41 23.45
N PHE A 1071 -16.82 1.53 24.74
CA PHE A 1071 -16.51 2.86 25.33
C PHE A 1071 -15.17 3.43 24.85
N ALA A 1072 -14.36 2.67 24.12
CA ALA A 1072 -13.18 3.17 23.42
C ALA A 1072 -13.46 3.55 21.96
N TYR A 1073 -14.20 2.73 21.22
CA TYR A 1073 -14.33 2.86 19.77
C TYR A 1073 -15.77 2.97 19.23
N GLY A 1074 -16.78 2.98 20.10
CA GLY A 1074 -18.19 3.05 19.69
C GLY A 1074 -18.58 1.88 18.78
N SER A 1075 -19.15 2.17 17.62
CA SER A 1075 -19.49 1.16 16.62
C SER A 1075 -18.29 0.52 15.93
N GLY A 1076 -17.12 1.17 15.97
CA GLY A 1076 -15.88 0.68 15.36
C GLY A 1076 -15.17 1.73 14.49
N HIS A 1077 -14.27 1.27 13.62
CA HIS A 1077 -13.49 2.14 12.73
C HIS A 1077 -14.30 2.58 11.51
N VAL A 1078 -14.31 3.87 11.19
CA VAL A 1078 -15.08 4.41 10.06
C VAL A 1078 -14.69 3.77 8.72
N ARG A 1079 -15.71 3.55 7.85
CA ARG A 1079 -15.56 3.03 6.47
C ARG A 1079 -16.32 3.92 5.49
N PRO A 1080 -15.69 4.99 4.96
CA PRO A 1080 -16.39 6.03 4.22
C PRO A 1080 -17.19 5.53 3.00
N LEU A 1081 -16.62 4.62 2.20
CA LEU A 1081 -17.29 4.12 0.98
C LEU A 1081 -18.52 3.27 1.28
N TYR A 1082 -18.52 2.52 2.38
CA TYR A 1082 -19.66 1.68 2.77
C TYR A 1082 -20.80 2.52 3.34
N ALA A 1083 -20.49 3.67 3.96
CA ALA A 1083 -21.50 4.58 4.50
C ALA A 1083 -22.31 5.30 3.41
N VAL A 1084 -21.88 5.25 2.13
CA VAL A 1084 -22.67 5.76 1.00
C VAL A 1084 -23.88 4.90 0.73
N ASP A 1085 -23.81 3.59 0.90
CA ASP A 1085 -24.95 2.69 0.70
C ASP A 1085 -25.09 1.73 1.90
N PRO A 1086 -25.61 2.22 3.04
CA PRO A 1086 -25.72 1.44 4.26
C PRO A 1086 -26.89 0.43 4.22
N GLY A 1087 -27.77 0.49 3.22
CA GLY A 1087 -29.01 -0.30 3.17
C GLY A 1087 -30.11 0.23 4.10
N LEU A 1088 -29.88 0.25 5.42
CA LEU A 1088 -30.82 0.80 6.41
C LEU A 1088 -30.18 1.90 7.24
N VAL A 1089 -30.98 2.87 7.68
CA VAL A 1089 -30.56 3.92 8.61
C VAL A 1089 -31.54 4.10 9.78
N PHE A 1090 -30.99 4.43 10.94
CA PHE A 1090 -31.70 4.85 12.14
C PHE A 1090 -31.88 6.37 12.07
N ASN A 1091 -33.07 6.80 11.65
CA ASN A 1091 -33.38 8.21 11.53
C ASN A 1091 -33.94 8.77 12.85
N ALA A 1092 -33.74 10.06 13.09
CA ALA A 1092 -34.31 10.78 14.23
C ALA A 1092 -34.73 12.18 13.79
N THR A 1093 -35.85 12.64 14.31
CA THR A 1093 -36.45 13.93 13.99
C THR A 1093 -35.96 15.01 14.94
N LYS A 1094 -36.20 16.28 14.55
CA LYS A 1094 -35.96 17.43 15.44
C LYS A 1094 -36.83 17.37 16.70
N GLU A 1095 -38.01 16.77 16.61
CA GLU A 1095 -38.91 16.51 17.73
C GLU A 1095 -38.31 15.47 18.68
N ASP A 1096 -37.74 14.37 18.18
CA ASP A 1096 -37.12 13.33 19.02
C ASP A 1096 -35.99 13.90 19.89
N TYR A 1097 -35.12 14.73 19.29
CA TYR A 1097 -34.06 15.40 20.04
C TYR A 1097 -34.60 16.48 20.99
N SER A 1098 -35.68 17.18 20.62
CA SER A 1098 -36.30 18.18 21.49
C SER A 1098 -36.92 17.52 22.73
N ASP A 1099 -37.60 16.40 22.55
CA ASP A 1099 -38.18 15.61 23.64
C ASP A 1099 -37.08 15.05 24.56
N PHE A 1100 -35.96 14.59 23.99
CA PHE A 1100 -34.78 14.18 24.76
C PHE A 1100 -34.17 15.35 25.55
N PHE A 1101 -33.96 16.50 24.92
CA PHE A 1101 -33.38 17.71 25.55
C PHE A 1101 -34.26 18.23 26.70
N CYS A 1102 -35.57 18.27 26.48
CA CYS A 1102 -36.57 18.75 27.46
C CYS A 1102 -36.60 17.94 28.76
N LYS A 1103 -36.11 16.71 28.76
CA LYS A 1103 -36.00 15.89 29.96
C LYS A 1103 -34.87 16.36 30.89
N GLU A 1104 -33.84 17.02 30.37
CA GLU A 1104 -32.66 17.44 31.14
C GLU A 1104 -32.76 18.86 31.76
N GLY A 1105 -33.75 19.68 31.40
CA GLY A 1105 -34.13 20.90 32.15
C GLY A 1105 -35.05 21.90 31.40
N PRO A 1106 -35.21 23.15 31.91
CA PRO A 1106 -36.40 23.64 32.61
C PRO A 1106 -37.68 23.79 31.76
N ARG A 1107 -38.82 23.69 32.47
CA ARG A 1107 -40.21 23.48 32.00
C ARG A 1107 -40.85 24.49 31.03
N ASN A 1108 -40.22 25.63 30.72
CA ASN A 1108 -40.86 26.64 29.87
C ASN A 1108 -40.55 26.40 28.38
N GLY A 1109 -41.56 25.93 27.63
CA GLY A 1109 -41.48 25.72 26.18
C GLY A 1109 -41.49 24.25 25.73
N CYS A 1110 -41.30 23.30 26.66
CA CYS A 1110 -41.44 21.87 26.38
C CYS A 1110 -42.92 21.49 26.33
N LYS A 1111 -43.43 21.20 25.13
CA LYS A 1111 -44.83 20.83 24.88
C LYS A 1111 -45.13 19.33 25.07
N SER A 1112 -44.11 18.48 25.18
CA SER A 1112 -44.26 17.02 25.19
C SER A 1112 -44.49 16.46 26.59
N SER A 1113 -45.55 15.66 26.73
CA SER A 1113 -45.94 14.94 27.93
C SER A 1113 -45.49 13.47 27.96
N LYS A 1114 -44.69 13.02 26.97
CA LYS A 1114 -44.20 11.63 26.91
C LYS A 1114 -42.90 11.48 27.70
N ALA A 1115 -42.95 10.71 28.78
CA ALA A 1115 -41.76 10.32 29.53
C ALA A 1115 -40.95 9.26 28.75
N LEU A 1116 -40.04 9.70 27.86
CA LEU A 1116 -39.10 8.82 27.16
C LEU A 1116 -37.90 8.52 28.07
N LYS A 1117 -37.47 7.25 28.15
CA LYS A 1117 -36.19 6.85 28.73
C LYS A 1117 -35.07 7.24 27.74
N PRO A 1118 -33.83 7.53 28.19
CA PRO A 1118 -32.77 7.95 27.27
C PRO A 1118 -32.52 6.91 26.15
N TRP A 1119 -32.67 5.61 26.46
CA TRP A 1119 -32.55 4.54 25.48
C TRP A 1119 -33.69 4.42 24.44
N ASP A 1120 -34.78 5.18 24.60
CA ASP A 1120 -35.91 5.20 23.65
C ASP A 1120 -35.61 6.07 22.42
N LEU A 1121 -34.54 6.88 22.46
CA LEU A 1121 -34.05 7.58 21.30
C LEU A 1121 -33.65 6.56 20.22
N ASN A 1122 -34.09 6.79 18.97
CA ASN A 1122 -33.80 5.90 17.86
C ASN A 1122 -32.33 6.00 17.43
N TYR A 1123 -31.47 5.31 18.16
CA TYR A 1123 -30.01 5.43 18.09
C TYR A 1123 -29.37 4.13 17.59
N PRO A 1124 -28.33 4.19 16.73
CA PRO A 1124 -27.68 3.02 16.12
C PRO A 1124 -26.73 2.28 17.09
N SER A 1125 -27.13 2.15 18.36
CA SER A 1125 -26.47 1.35 19.39
C SER A 1125 -27.42 1.10 20.56
N LEU A 1126 -27.18 0.06 21.36
CA LEU A 1126 -27.90 -0.23 22.59
C LEU A 1126 -26.92 -0.19 23.77
N SER A 1127 -27.03 0.82 24.65
CA SER A 1127 -26.29 0.85 25.92
C SER A 1127 -27.27 0.64 27.08
N LEU A 1128 -26.92 -0.22 28.03
CA LEU A 1128 -27.74 -0.57 29.18
C LEU A 1128 -26.92 -0.45 30.47
N ALA A 1129 -27.24 0.57 31.26
CA ALA A 1129 -26.68 0.70 32.59
C ALA A 1129 -27.54 -0.07 33.62
N VAL A 1130 -26.91 -1.04 34.29
CA VAL A 1130 -27.56 -1.87 35.30
C VAL A 1130 -27.10 -1.41 36.68
N LYS A 1131 -28.05 -1.07 37.57
CA LYS A 1131 -27.68 -0.78 38.97
C LYS A 1131 -27.00 -2.00 39.59
N ASP A 1132 -25.91 -1.76 40.31
CA ASP A 1132 -25.11 -2.84 40.90
C ASP A 1132 -25.96 -3.79 41.75
N GLY A 1133 -25.85 -5.10 41.51
CA GLY A 1133 -26.64 -6.15 42.17
C GLY A 1133 -27.99 -6.47 41.50
N ASN A 1134 -28.44 -5.68 40.53
CA ASN A 1134 -29.67 -5.95 39.79
C ASN A 1134 -29.47 -6.93 38.62
N ALA A 1135 -30.57 -7.57 38.21
CA ALA A 1135 -30.61 -8.39 37.01
C ALA A 1135 -30.52 -7.53 35.75
N ILE A 1136 -29.84 -8.04 34.73
CA ILE A 1136 -29.82 -7.40 33.41
C ILE A 1136 -31.24 -7.47 32.82
N LYS A 1137 -31.84 -6.31 32.56
CA LYS A 1137 -33.15 -6.18 31.92
C LYS A 1137 -33.28 -4.84 31.20
N GLY A 1138 -33.28 -4.86 29.87
CA GLY A 1138 -33.48 -3.70 29.02
C GLY A 1138 -34.41 -4.01 27.86
N ASN A 1139 -35.36 -3.13 27.57
CA ASN A 1139 -36.29 -3.25 26.45
C ASN A 1139 -36.13 -2.01 25.58
N PHE A 1140 -35.73 -2.22 24.33
CA PHE A 1140 -35.45 -1.16 23.36
C PHE A 1140 -36.43 -1.25 22.19
N VAL A 1141 -36.87 -0.10 21.71
CA VAL A 1141 -37.62 0.01 20.46
C VAL A 1141 -36.76 0.76 19.46
N ARG A 1142 -36.68 0.26 18.23
CA ARG A 1142 -35.93 0.89 17.15
C ARG A 1142 -36.76 0.95 15.89
N ALA A 1143 -36.56 2.03 15.13
CA ALA A 1143 -37.13 2.23 13.81
C ALA A 1143 -35.98 2.31 12.79
N VAL A 1144 -36.11 1.60 11.68
CA VAL A 1144 -35.15 1.64 10.59
C VAL A 1144 -35.86 2.01 9.30
N THR A 1145 -35.26 2.93 8.56
CA THR A 1145 -35.71 3.35 7.23
C THR A 1145 -34.85 2.69 6.17
N ASN A 1146 -35.47 2.09 5.16
CA ASN A 1146 -34.75 1.56 4.00
C ASN A 1146 -34.25 2.70 3.10
N VAL A 1147 -32.95 2.77 2.88
CA VAL A 1147 -32.30 3.70 1.95
C VAL A 1147 -31.54 2.99 0.82
N GLY A 1148 -31.51 1.66 0.86
CA GLY A 1148 -30.93 0.81 -0.18
C GLY A 1148 -31.97 0.40 -1.22
N MET A 1149 -31.90 -0.85 -1.68
CA MET A 1149 -32.76 -1.34 -2.75
C MET A 1149 -34.24 -1.50 -2.32
N PRO A 1150 -35.21 -1.22 -3.22
CA PRO A 1150 -36.60 -1.60 -2.96
C PRO A 1150 -36.76 -3.14 -2.99
N LYS A 1151 -37.82 -3.66 -2.35
CA LYS A 1151 -38.10 -5.11 -2.26
C LYS A 1151 -36.96 -5.90 -1.59
N SER A 1152 -36.32 -5.30 -0.58
CA SER A 1152 -35.26 -5.91 0.22
C SER A 1152 -35.81 -6.54 1.51
N THR A 1153 -35.26 -7.68 1.91
CA THR A 1153 -35.62 -8.36 3.17
C THR A 1153 -34.37 -8.59 3.99
N TYR A 1154 -34.34 -8.03 5.19
CA TYR A 1154 -33.21 -8.14 6.12
C TYR A 1154 -33.50 -9.16 7.20
N ASP A 1155 -32.56 -10.07 7.44
CA ASP A 1155 -32.61 -11.04 8.53
C ASP A 1155 -31.66 -10.63 9.66
N VAL A 1156 -32.06 -10.90 10.90
CA VAL A 1156 -31.28 -10.52 12.09
C VAL A 1156 -30.26 -11.61 12.45
N ILE A 1157 -29.04 -11.19 12.74
CA ILE A 1157 -27.98 -11.97 13.35
C ILE A 1157 -27.68 -11.37 14.72
N ILE A 1158 -27.67 -12.21 15.75
CA ILE A 1158 -27.41 -11.81 17.14
C ILE A 1158 -26.10 -12.48 17.58
N ASP A 1159 -25.12 -11.67 17.96
CA ASP A 1159 -23.83 -12.13 18.46
C ASP A 1159 -23.60 -11.55 19.86
N VAL A 1160 -23.83 -12.37 20.89
CA VAL A 1160 -23.75 -11.96 22.29
C VAL A 1160 -23.13 -13.07 23.15
N PRO A 1161 -22.40 -12.73 24.22
CA PRO A 1161 -21.84 -13.72 25.14
C PRO A 1161 -22.95 -14.44 25.92
N ASN A 1162 -22.68 -15.68 26.35
CA ASN A 1162 -23.63 -16.57 27.05
C ASN A 1162 -24.35 -15.96 28.26
N ILE A 1163 -23.77 -14.92 28.88
CA ILE A 1163 -24.38 -14.21 30.01
C ILE A 1163 -25.59 -13.36 29.60
N LEU A 1164 -25.69 -12.97 28.33
CA LEU A 1164 -26.81 -12.21 27.77
C LEU A 1164 -27.74 -13.12 26.99
N LYS A 1165 -29.04 -12.89 27.15
CA LYS A 1165 -30.10 -13.41 26.29
C LYS A 1165 -30.75 -12.23 25.58
N VAL A 1166 -30.62 -12.19 24.26
CA VAL A 1166 -31.16 -11.13 23.42
C VAL A 1166 -32.22 -11.69 22.50
N LYS A 1167 -33.39 -11.07 22.50
CA LYS A 1167 -34.52 -11.42 21.64
C LYS A 1167 -34.90 -10.23 20.78
N VAL A 1168 -35.04 -10.44 19.47
CA VAL A 1168 -35.44 -9.41 18.50
C VAL A 1168 -36.74 -9.81 17.83
N GLU A 1169 -37.73 -8.91 17.84
CA GLU A 1169 -39.05 -9.14 17.21
C GLU A 1169 -39.49 -7.95 16.33
N PRO A 1170 -39.87 -8.16 15.07
CA PRO A 1170 -39.73 -9.42 14.31
C PRO A 1170 -38.26 -9.74 14.03
N SER A 1171 -37.94 -11.00 13.71
CA SER A 1171 -36.57 -11.43 13.34
C SER A 1171 -36.19 -11.10 11.89
N THR A 1172 -37.16 -10.67 11.09
CA THR A 1172 -37.02 -10.36 9.67
C THR A 1172 -37.79 -9.09 9.34
N LEU A 1173 -37.18 -8.20 8.56
CA LEU A 1173 -37.77 -6.94 8.11
C LEU A 1173 -37.83 -6.89 6.58
N ALA A 1174 -39.03 -6.97 6.03
CA ALA A 1174 -39.27 -6.85 4.59
C ALA A 1174 -39.73 -5.43 4.21
N PHE A 1175 -39.04 -4.82 3.25
CA PHE A 1175 -39.32 -3.47 2.75
C PHE A 1175 -39.74 -3.54 1.28
N SER A 1176 -40.88 -2.96 0.95
CA SER A 1176 -41.44 -2.91 -0.40
C SER A 1176 -40.86 -1.76 -1.24
N LYS A 1177 -40.45 -0.65 -0.60
CA LYS A 1177 -39.96 0.56 -1.27
C LYS A 1177 -38.86 1.27 -0.47
N VAL A 1178 -38.08 2.10 -1.16
CA VAL A 1178 -37.13 3.03 -0.53
C VAL A 1178 -37.89 4.08 0.28
N GLY A 1179 -37.39 4.44 1.45
CA GLY A 1179 -38.03 5.33 2.42
C GLY A 1179 -39.11 4.67 3.27
N GLU A 1180 -39.38 3.37 3.11
CA GLU A 1180 -40.27 2.65 4.03
C GLU A 1180 -39.59 2.46 5.39
N GLU A 1181 -40.34 2.73 6.46
CA GLU A 1181 -39.90 2.57 7.83
C GLU A 1181 -40.52 1.31 8.46
N LYS A 1182 -39.72 0.59 9.26
CA LYS A 1182 -40.16 -0.55 10.07
C LYS A 1182 -39.65 -0.45 11.50
N PHE A 1183 -40.43 -0.98 12.42
CA PHE A 1183 -40.08 -1.06 13.84
C PHE A 1183 -39.65 -2.47 14.22
N PHE A 1184 -38.69 -2.56 15.13
CA PHE A 1184 -38.35 -3.80 15.81
C PHE A 1184 -38.10 -3.56 17.30
N TYR A 1185 -38.30 -4.61 18.09
CA TYR A 1185 -38.18 -4.63 19.53
C TYR A 1185 -37.00 -5.49 19.93
N VAL A 1186 -36.18 -5.01 20.87
CA VAL A 1186 -35.04 -5.75 21.42
C VAL A 1186 -35.22 -5.91 22.92
N GLU A 1187 -35.30 -7.14 23.39
CA GLU A 1187 -35.27 -7.48 24.81
C GLU A 1187 -33.89 -8.06 25.16
N VAL A 1188 -33.20 -7.42 26.10
CA VAL A 1188 -31.90 -7.83 26.64
C VAL A 1188 -32.08 -8.25 28.09
N THR A 1189 -31.85 -9.53 28.37
CA THR A 1189 -31.99 -10.12 29.72
C THR A 1189 -30.74 -10.90 30.13
N GLY A 1190 -30.56 -11.07 31.44
CA GLY A 1190 -29.42 -11.80 31.98
C GLY A 1190 -29.48 -11.91 33.51
N PRO A 1191 -28.47 -12.53 34.14
CA PRO A 1191 -28.45 -12.73 35.58
C PRO A 1191 -28.26 -11.42 36.33
N ARG A 1192 -28.31 -11.48 37.67
CA ARG A 1192 -27.83 -10.39 38.53
C ARG A 1192 -26.33 -10.22 38.36
N ILE A 1193 -25.90 -8.97 38.15
CA ILE A 1193 -24.49 -8.62 37.98
C ILE A 1193 -24.08 -7.54 38.98
N SER A 1194 -22.87 -7.64 39.51
CA SER A 1194 -22.28 -6.65 40.41
C SER A 1194 -20.80 -6.52 40.08
N GLN A 1195 -20.34 -5.29 39.87
CA GLN A 1195 -18.95 -4.92 39.59
C GLN A 1195 -18.25 -5.79 38.53
N VAL A 1196 -18.99 -6.16 37.48
CA VAL A 1196 -18.47 -6.98 36.38
C VAL A 1196 -17.79 -6.13 35.30
N PRO A 1197 -16.84 -6.69 34.53
CA PRO A 1197 -16.34 -6.07 33.30
C PRO A 1197 -17.48 -5.75 32.32
N ILE A 1198 -17.22 -4.86 31.35
CA ILE A 1198 -18.22 -4.53 30.32
C ILE A 1198 -18.57 -5.80 29.55
N ILE A 1199 -19.86 -6.01 29.35
CA ILE A 1199 -20.39 -7.10 28.54
C ILE A 1199 -20.82 -6.49 27.21
N SER A 1200 -20.28 -7.02 26.12
CA SER A 1200 -20.49 -6.48 24.78
C SER A 1200 -21.00 -7.54 23.84
N GLY A 1201 -21.79 -7.13 22.85
CA GLY A 1201 -22.28 -7.95 21.76
C GLY A 1201 -22.82 -7.08 20.64
N SER A 1202 -23.58 -7.64 19.72
CA SER A 1202 -24.17 -6.87 18.61
C SER A 1202 -25.41 -7.52 18.01
N ILE A 1203 -26.20 -6.68 17.34
CA ILE A 1203 -27.28 -7.08 16.44
C ILE A 1203 -26.90 -6.61 15.04
N THR A 1204 -27.04 -7.48 14.05
CA THR A 1204 -26.71 -7.17 12.66
C THR A 1204 -27.88 -7.54 11.76
N TRP A 1205 -28.38 -6.58 11.00
CA TRP A 1205 -29.35 -6.84 9.92
C TRP A 1205 -28.61 -7.06 8.61
N VAL A 1206 -28.89 -8.18 7.93
CA VAL A 1206 -28.18 -8.57 6.71
C VAL A 1206 -29.15 -8.77 5.56
N HIS A 1207 -28.83 -8.16 4.41
CA HIS A 1207 -29.48 -8.42 3.13
C HIS A 1207 -28.43 -8.36 2.02
N LEU A 1208 -28.18 -9.47 1.31
CA LEU A 1208 -27.12 -9.55 0.29
C LEU A 1208 -25.77 -9.05 0.85
N ASN A 1209 -25.27 -7.92 0.35
CA ASN A 1209 -24.01 -7.30 0.76
C ASN A 1209 -24.20 -6.15 1.77
N HIS A 1210 -25.45 -5.76 2.11
CA HIS A 1210 -25.72 -4.74 3.13
C HIS A 1210 -25.66 -5.35 4.52
N ILE A 1211 -24.80 -4.79 5.36
CA ILE A 1211 -24.57 -5.21 6.75
C ILE A 1211 -24.83 -3.99 7.64
N VAL A 1212 -25.90 -4.05 8.44
CA VAL A 1212 -26.31 -2.96 9.33
C VAL A 1212 -26.10 -3.41 10.77
N ARG A 1213 -24.91 -3.15 11.31
CA ARG A 1213 -24.50 -3.59 12.65
C ARG A 1213 -24.77 -2.51 13.70
N ILE A 1214 -25.36 -2.88 14.84
CA ILE A 1214 -25.46 -2.03 16.03
C ILE A 1214 -24.86 -2.75 17.24
N PRO A 1215 -23.96 -2.10 18.02
CA PRO A 1215 -23.39 -2.71 19.22
C PRO A 1215 -24.38 -2.73 20.38
N ILE A 1216 -24.22 -3.72 21.26
CA ILE A 1216 -24.89 -3.85 22.56
C ILE A 1216 -23.83 -3.76 23.64
N VAL A 1217 -24.04 -2.88 24.62
CA VAL A 1217 -23.12 -2.67 25.74
C VAL A 1217 -23.92 -2.73 27.05
N VAL A 1218 -23.52 -3.62 27.96
CA VAL A 1218 -24.12 -3.76 29.30
C VAL A 1218 -23.02 -3.57 30.34
N TYR A 1219 -23.27 -2.71 31.32
CA TYR A 1219 -22.31 -2.42 32.40
C TYR A 1219 -23.01 -2.06 33.70
N THR A 1220 -22.29 -2.14 34.82
CA THR A 1220 -22.85 -1.78 36.13
C THR A 1220 -22.61 -0.31 36.47
N ILE A 1221 -23.60 0.31 37.12
CA ILE A 1221 -23.49 1.62 37.75
C ILE A 1221 -23.73 1.49 39.25
N LEU A 1222 -22.92 2.17 40.06
CA LEU A 1222 -23.14 2.20 41.50
C LEU A 1222 -24.46 2.91 41.82
N PRO A 1223 -25.22 2.45 42.83
CA PRO A 1223 -26.36 3.20 43.34
C PRO A 1223 -25.87 4.47 44.03
N TRP A 1224 -25.82 5.58 43.31
CA TRP A 1224 -25.56 6.89 43.89
C TRP A 1224 -26.82 7.39 44.62
N ASN A 1225 -26.70 7.69 45.92
CA ASN A 1225 -27.73 8.41 46.67
C ASN A 1225 -27.85 9.83 46.09
N SER A 1226 -28.99 10.13 45.47
CA SER A 1226 -29.30 11.38 44.79
C SER A 1226 -29.44 12.61 45.71
N GLU A 1227 -29.02 12.54 46.97
CA GLU A 1227 -29.28 13.60 47.98
C GLU A 1227 -28.07 14.47 48.35
N VAL A 1228 -26.83 14.12 47.98
CA VAL A 1228 -25.66 14.81 48.58
C VAL A 1228 -25.09 15.99 47.76
N HIS A 1229 -25.43 16.15 46.48
CA HIS A 1229 -24.98 17.30 45.68
C HIS A 1229 -26.07 17.80 44.75
N HIS A 1230 -27.03 18.53 45.33
CA HIS A 1230 -27.87 19.48 44.62
C HIS A 1230 -27.20 20.84 44.56
#